data_AF-A0A9E6WCW6-F1
#
_entry.id   AF-A0A9E6WCW6-F1
#
_cell.length_a   1.000
_cell.length_b   1.000
_cell.length_c   1.000
_cell.angle_alpha   90.00
_cell.angle_beta   90.00
_cell.angle_gamma   90.00
#
_symmetry.space_group_name_H-M   'P 1'
#
loop_
_entity.id
_entity.type
_entity.pdbx_description
1 polymer ?
#
loop_
_entity_poly.entity_id
_entity_poly.type
_entity_poly.pdbx_seq_one_letter_code
_entity_poly.pdbx_strand_id
1 'polypeptide(L)'
;TRQQLLADFFFLDALSDNPAAGSFKDLLDDTEIISRFDYRTLVRQLTKLFETLRESTPGQRTLSEILREPARIAPHSLVEQVAYVVQNWAPWLPQQVLTEMQIAIALTEEEGRAYLPGPGPSPSPLFGEGDGSDAAAAFTDDTDWMTTSVLLAKSIYIWLDQLSSHYQRSITTLAEIPEEELVSLANRGFNALWLIGIWERSSASKRIKQLCGNPEAEASAYALHAYRVAEELGGENALQALESRCHQHGIRLACDVVPNHTGIDSELVREHPDWFLQTDRPPYPAYDFSGPNLCEMKGIGIRIEKGYWDHSDAAVVFEYHDHNSGQYRYIYHGNDGTHMPWNDTAQLNFLMPEVRQAMSDLILAVARRFSLIRFDAAMTLARKHFRRLWFPPPGGSAGVQSRSAFALSDDDFTAAFPVEFWREVVDRINREAPDTLLIAEAFWLMESYFVRNLGMHRVYNSAFMNMLKREENAKYRQILKDTLAYNPGILKRYVNFMNNPDEASAVEQFGKGDKYFGVATLLATLPGLPMFGHGQVEGYREKYGMEYRRAYWKEEPDIGFIQHHEQQLFPLLRSRHLFADVEHFSLYDFMTDQGVNENVFTYSNGPIGQKFLVVYNNGAQATRGRIHLAADKASPEEEGLALPMPPFWQELGIDRSDDPFCRFRDLQGNQQLVALEKLSQGLELQLDGYEHLVFSDFQTLSDEDGSWQKLYQHLNGRKVSNLERERLGILYQPLWKAFAALFDQGRLHVLAGGLVTARQTRPIDKIMSDLSVECNAFAGMVASSIEGFDGHSTFQIDLKALFADLSGWLSELAAAEAVEKMLAGQWQGTRSQAGLGVTILSWLMLQNLSQALGFSDESHCFEVFASCGLDFAWQERAASEDQDRAVFLATLLTKTAGMQPHPAVDARAFAHLCQDRDNSGFLGVNRHEEQTWFLREGMTALAGAIALQAGILQFRADQGKESPTISTAAAEHLRQRLARAAAVGYRLDKFLDLS
;
A
#
# COMPACT_ATOMS: atom_id res chain seq x y z
N THR A 1 -34.00 33.03 60.96
CA THR A 1 -35.12 33.95 61.30
C THR A 1 -36.41 33.16 61.40
N ARG A 2 -37.49 33.71 61.98
CA ARG A 2 -38.80 33.00 62.03
C ARG A 2 -39.30 32.62 60.62
N GLN A 3 -39.07 33.47 59.62
CA GLN A 3 -39.43 33.20 58.22
C GLN A 3 -38.67 32.00 57.63
N GLN A 4 -37.36 31.92 57.84
CA GLN A 4 -36.56 30.79 57.37
C GLN A 4 -37.05 29.47 57.99
N LEU A 5 -37.28 29.46 59.30
CA LEU A 5 -37.75 28.27 60.02
C LEU A 5 -39.11 27.77 59.51
N LEU A 6 -40.01 28.70 59.13
CA LEU A 6 -41.30 28.35 58.53
C LEU A 6 -41.15 27.76 57.12
N ALA A 7 -40.22 28.29 56.32
CA ALA A 7 -39.92 27.73 55.01
C ALA A 7 -39.31 26.33 55.13
N ASP A 8 -38.35 26.13 56.04
CA ASP A 8 -37.71 24.85 56.30
C ASP A 8 -38.74 23.79 56.73
N PHE A 9 -39.68 24.14 57.62
CA PHE A 9 -40.78 23.25 58.00
C PHE A 9 -41.72 22.90 56.84
N PHE A 10 -41.97 23.85 55.93
CA PHE A 10 -42.75 23.59 54.73
C PHE A 10 -42.02 22.64 53.78
N PHE A 11 -40.72 22.83 53.55
CA PHE A 11 -39.91 21.95 52.73
C PHE A 11 -39.79 20.55 53.32
N LEU A 12 -39.59 20.44 54.64
CA LEU A 12 -39.58 19.17 55.35
C LEU A 12 -40.91 18.43 55.17
N ASP A 13 -42.05 19.10 55.41
CA ASP A 13 -43.39 18.51 55.20
C ASP A 13 -43.61 18.02 53.75
N ALA A 14 -43.18 18.81 52.76
CA ALA A 14 -43.33 18.46 51.35
C ALA A 14 -42.41 17.30 50.91
N LEU A 15 -41.18 17.23 51.43
CA LEU A 15 -40.21 16.19 51.09
C LEU A 15 -40.45 14.89 51.88
N SER A 16 -40.88 14.95 53.14
CA SER A 16 -41.22 13.77 53.94
C SER A 16 -42.44 13.01 53.37
N ASP A 17 -43.36 13.71 52.70
CA ASP A 17 -44.49 13.11 51.97
C ASP A 17 -44.13 12.60 50.56
N ASN A 18 -42.89 12.84 50.07
CA ASN A 18 -42.46 12.48 48.72
C ASN A 18 -41.89 11.04 48.66
N PRO A 19 -42.55 10.09 47.97
CA PRO A 19 -42.09 8.70 47.96
C PRO A 19 -40.72 8.52 47.30
N ALA A 20 -40.34 9.39 46.35
CA ALA A 20 -39.04 9.35 45.69
C ALA A 20 -37.88 9.79 46.60
N ALA A 21 -38.16 10.52 47.68
CA ALA A 21 -37.16 10.95 48.67
C ALA A 21 -36.86 9.86 49.73
N GLY A 22 -37.38 8.64 49.57
CA GLY A 22 -37.26 7.56 50.55
C GLY A 22 -35.82 7.16 50.91
N SER A 23 -34.86 7.32 49.99
CA SER A 23 -33.42 7.10 50.26
C SER A 23 -32.80 8.16 51.19
N PHE A 24 -33.44 9.31 51.34
CA PHE A 24 -33.01 10.40 52.23
C PHE A 24 -33.79 10.44 53.54
N LYS A 25 -34.52 9.36 53.87
CA LYS A 25 -35.37 9.31 55.06
C LYS A 25 -34.61 9.63 56.35
N ASP A 26 -33.33 9.26 56.44
CA ASP A 26 -32.48 9.56 57.60
C ASP A 26 -32.17 11.06 57.75
N LEU A 27 -32.20 11.83 56.66
CA LEU A 27 -32.05 13.30 56.66
C LEU A 27 -33.38 14.04 56.83
N LEU A 28 -34.49 13.38 56.48
CA LEU A 28 -35.85 13.93 56.48
C LEU A 28 -36.72 13.40 57.63
N ASP A 29 -36.11 12.67 58.57
CA ASP A 29 -36.82 12.12 59.74
C ASP A 29 -37.26 13.25 60.67
N ASP A 30 -38.57 13.51 60.65
CA ASP A 30 -39.21 14.55 61.43
C ASP A 30 -39.73 14.04 62.78
N THR A 31 -39.46 12.78 63.15
CA THR A 31 -40.00 12.13 64.36
C THR A 31 -39.64 12.90 65.64
N GLU A 32 -38.39 13.35 65.80
CA GLU A 32 -37.97 14.13 66.96
C GLU A 32 -38.67 15.49 67.02
N ILE A 33 -38.84 16.14 65.87
CA ILE A 33 -39.47 17.46 65.75
C ILE A 33 -40.95 17.36 66.09
N ILE A 34 -41.68 16.41 65.50
CA ILE A 34 -43.12 16.20 65.77
C ILE A 34 -43.36 15.92 67.25
N SER A 35 -42.47 15.17 67.90
CA SER A 35 -42.59 14.86 69.33
C SER A 35 -42.55 16.09 70.24
N ARG A 36 -41.90 17.17 69.78
CA ARG A 36 -41.71 18.41 70.53
C ARG A 36 -42.62 19.55 70.04
N PHE A 37 -43.00 19.54 68.78
CA PHE A 37 -43.73 20.62 68.13
C PHE A 37 -44.53 20.13 66.92
N ASP A 38 -45.86 20.30 66.95
CA ASP A 38 -46.75 19.99 65.83
C ASP A 38 -46.65 21.06 64.72
N TYR A 39 -45.53 21.03 64.01
CA TYR A 39 -45.25 21.94 62.90
C TYR A 39 -46.18 21.68 61.71
N ARG A 40 -46.73 20.46 61.54
CA ARG A 40 -47.63 20.12 60.43
C ARG A 40 -48.95 20.88 60.52
N THR A 41 -49.48 21.12 61.72
CA THR A 41 -50.64 22.00 61.91
C THR A 41 -50.32 23.45 61.56
N LEU A 42 -49.11 23.93 61.89
CA LEU A 42 -48.64 25.25 61.51
C LEU A 42 -48.49 25.39 59.98
N VAL A 43 -47.91 24.39 59.30
CA VAL A 43 -47.81 24.35 57.84
C VAL A 43 -49.20 24.37 57.18
N ARG A 44 -50.17 23.60 57.68
CA ARG A 44 -51.57 23.64 57.18
C ARG A 44 -52.22 25.02 57.33
N GLN A 45 -51.99 25.70 58.44
CA GLN A 45 -52.51 27.06 58.64
C GLN A 45 -51.85 28.08 57.70
N LEU A 46 -50.55 27.94 57.44
CA LEU A 46 -49.81 28.71 56.45
C LEU A 46 -50.32 28.50 55.04
N THR A 47 -50.55 27.26 54.63
CA THR A 47 -51.13 26.94 53.31
C THR A 47 -52.48 27.62 53.11
N LYS A 48 -53.32 27.66 54.15
CA LYS A 48 -54.62 28.35 54.13
C LYS A 48 -54.49 29.88 54.01
N LEU A 49 -53.47 30.48 54.63
CA LEU A 49 -53.16 31.91 54.46
C LEU A 49 -52.73 32.22 53.03
N PHE A 50 -51.94 31.35 52.41
CA PHE A 50 -51.45 31.50 51.05
C PHE A 50 -52.50 31.18 49.96
N GLU A 51 -53.68 30.65 50.31
CA GLU A 51 -54.81 30.52 49.37
C GLU A 51 -55.22 31.88 48.77
N THR A 52 -55.00 32.97 49.49
CA THR A 52 -55.24 34.34 49.00
C THR A 52 -54.31 34.78 47.88
N LEU A 53 -53.18 34.09 47.67
CA LEU A 53 -52.20 34.36 46.62
C LEU A 53 -52.43 33.53 45.34
N ARG A 54 -53.53 32.76 45.28
CA ARG A 54 -53.86 31.85 44.18
C ARG A 54 -54.06 32.54 42.82
N GLU A 55 -54.45 33.80 42.80
CA GLU A 55 -54.63 34.58 41.56
C GLU A 55 -53.29 35.02 40.94
N SER A 56 -52.24 35.09 41.78
CA SER A 56 -50.88 35.46 41.39
C SER A 56 -50.00 34.26 41.03
N THR A 57 -50.56 33.04 41.02
CA THR A 57 -49.82 31.81 40.76
C THR A 57 -50.22 31.12 39.44
N PRO A 58 -49.28 30.40 38.82
CA PRO A 58 -49.49 29.67 37.58
C PRO A 58 -50.66 28.68 37.64
N GLY A 59 -51.54 28.73 36.63
CA GLY A 59 -52.69 27.83 36.55
C GLY A 59 -53.73 28.00 37.66
N GLN A 60 -53.71 29.11 38.42
CA GLN A 60 -54.60 29.38 39.56
C GLN A 60 -54.50 28.31 40.66
N ARG A 61 -53.29 27.78 40.89
CA ARG A 61 -53.00 26.72 41.88
C ARG A 61 -52.35 27.31 43.11
N THR A 62 -52.61 26.76 44.29
CA THR A 62 -51.95 27.19 45.54
C THR A 62 -50.46 26.84 45.51
N LEU A 63 -49.63 27.57 46.27
CA LEU A 63 -48.19 27.30 46.38
C LEU A 63 -47.89 25.84 46.80
N SER A 64 -48.73 25.28 47.68
CA SER A 64 -48.63 23.88 48.10
C SER A 64 -49.01 22.89 47.01
N GLU A 65 -49.95 23.22 46.13
CA GLU A 65 -50.28 22.38 44.97
C GLU A 65 -49.12 22.38 43.97
N ILE A 66 -48.53 23.54 43.71
CA ILE A 66 -47.40 23.70 42.79
C ILE A 66 -46.18 22.91 43.31
N LEU A 67 -45.73 23.14 44.55
CA LEU A 67 -44.52 22.51 45.07
C LEU A 67 -44.61 20.97 45.22
N ARG A 68 -45.82 20.43 45.36
CA ARG A 68 -46.05 18.98 45.46
C ARG A 68 -46.39 18.32 44.12
N GLU A 69 -46.62 19.11 43.06
CA GLU A 69 -46.99 18.60 41.74
C GLU A 69 -45.95 17.66 41.11
N PRO A 70 -44.63 17.96 41.15
CA PRO A 70 -43.62 17.06 40.59
C PRO A 70 -43.73 15.67 41.23
N ALA A 71 -43.84 15.61 42.56
CA ALA A 71 -43.98 14.36 43.31
C ALA A 71 -45.29 13.60 43.04
N ARG A 72 -46.34 14.26 42.54
CA ARG A 72 -47.56 13.57 42.10
C ARG A 72 -47.43 12.98 40.70
N ILE A 73 -46.73 13.65 39.80
CA ILE A 73 -46.55 13.21 38.41
C ILE A 73 -45.52 12.08 38.32
N ALA A 74 -44.41 12.21 39.06
CA ALA A 74 -43.32 11.24 39.10
C ALA A 74 -43.04 10.77 40.53
N PRO A 75 -43.93 9.97 41.16
CA PRO A 75 -43.87 9.66 42.58
C PRO A 75 -42.66 8.83 43.00
N HIS A 76 -41.96 8.18 42.06
CA HIS A 76 -40.89 7.22 42.35
C HIS A 76 -39.53 7.60 41.74
N SER A 77 -39.41 8.77 41.12
CA SER A 77 -38.17 9.20 40.47
C SER A 77 -37.90 10.68 40.73
N LEU A 78 -36.85 10.99 41.51
CA LEU A 78 -36.43 12.38 41.72
C LEU A 78 -35.96 13.03 40.42
N VAL A 79 -35.36 12.26 39.51
CA VAL A 79 -34.90 12.75 38.20
C VAL A 79 -36.09 13.26 37.39
N GLU A 80 -37.16 12.48 37.29
CA GLU A 80 -38.37 12.87 36.58
C GLU A 80 -39.08 14.06 37.25
N GLN A 81 -39.02 14.17 38.59
CA GLN A 81 -39.52 15.33 39.32
C GLN A 81 -38.73 16.61 38.98
N VAL A 82 -37.40 16.54 38.95
CA VAL A 82 -36.54 17.67 38.57
C VAL A 82 -36.75 18.01 37.10
N ALA A 83 -36.86 17.02 36.21
CA ALA A 83 -37.16 17.24 34.79
C ALA A 83 -38.50 17.96 34.59
N TYR A 84 -39.54 17.58 35.36
CA TYR A 84 -40.81 18.28 35.38
C TYR A 84 -40.64 19.75 35.81
N VAL A 85 -39.86 20.02 36.85
CA VAL A 85 -39.56 21.39 37.32
C VAL A 85 -38.85 22.20 36.25
N VAL A 86 -37.82 21.65 35.61
CA VAL A 86 -37.11 22.33 34.50
C VAL A 86 -38.07 22.65 33.36
N GLN A 87 -38.93 21.70 32.96
CA GLN A 87 -39.84 21.89 31.83
C GLN A 87 -40.96 22.91 32.11
N ASN A 88 -41.51 22.92 33.32
CA ASN A 88 -42.73 23.68 33.63
C ASN A 88 -42.47 24.97 34.40
N TRP A 89 -41.37 25.07 35.15
CA TRP A 89 -41.06 26.20 36.03
C TRP A 89 -39.88 27.06 35.53
N ALA A 90 -39.28 26.74 34.38
CA ALA A 90 -38.19 27.51 33.79
C ALA A 90 -38.41 29.04 33.76
N PRO A 91 -39.60 29.57 33.40
CA PRO A 91 -39.82 31.02 33.40
C PRO A 91 -39.74 31.69 34.78
N TRP A 92 -39.76 30.93 35.89
CA TRP A 92 -39.79 31.46 37.26
C TRP A 92 -38.48 31.23 38.03
N LEU A 93 -37.58 30.42 37.48
CA LEU A 93 -36.32 30.07 38.12
C LEU A 93 -35.17 30.89 37.56
N PRO A 94 -34.19 31.30 38.39
CA PRO A 94 -32.96 31.88 37.88
C PRO A 94 -32.25 30.91 36.93
N GLN A 95 -31.65 31.44 35.86
CA GLN A 95 -30.96 30.63 34.85
C GLN A 95 -29.87 29.71 35.44
N GLN A 96 -29.18 30.19 36.49
CA GLN A 96 -28.17 29.39 37.19
C GLN A 96 -28.77 28.11 37.82
N VAL A 97 -29.92 28.22 38.47
CA VAL A 97 -30.61 27.07 39.11
C VAL A 97 -31.09 26.08 38.06
N LEU A 98 -31.57 26.57 36.92
CA LEU A 98 -31.96 25.70 35.80
C LEU A 98 -30.77 24.92 35.23
N THR A 99 -29.63 25.59 35.10
CA THR A 99 -28.39 24.99 34.61
C THR A 99 -27.92 23.89 35.57
N GLU A 100 -27.93 24.13 36.88
CA GLU A 100 -27.58 23.15 37.91
C GLU A 100 -28.53 21.94 37.89
N MET A 101 -29.84 22.16 37.76
CA MET A 101 -30.83 21.07 37.65
C MET A 101 -30.65 20.24 36.38
N GLN A 102 -30.36 20.89 35.24
CA GLN A 102 -30.08 20.22 33.98
C GLN A 102 -28.82 19.35 34.06
N ILE A 103 -27.75 19.86 34.67
CA ILE A 103 -26.52 19.09 34.92
C ILE A 103 -26.81 17.87 35.82
N ALA A 104 -27.59 18.04 36.88
CA ALA A 104 -27.96 16.95 37.77
C ALA A 104 -28.73 15.83 37.04
N ILE A 105 -29.70 16.18 36.17
CA ILE A 105 -30.42 15.21 35.34
C ILE A 105 -29.45 14.45 34.43
N ALA A 106 -28.56 15.17 33.72
CA ALA A 106 -27.61 14.56 32.80
C ALA A 106 -26.67 13.58 33.50
N LEU A 107 -26.20 13.90 34.71
CA LEU A 107 -25.37 13.01 35.53
C LEU A 107 -26.12 11.73 35.91
N THR A 108 -27.38 11.81 36.31
CA THR A 108 -28.15 10.61 36.66
C THR A 108 -28.48 9.74 35.45
N GLU A 109 -28.76 10.36 34.28
CA GLU A 109 -28.92 9.61 33.03
C GLU A 109 -27.64 8.89 32.62
N GLU A 110 -26.49 9.52 32.84
CA GLU A 110 -25.17 8.95 32.55
C GLU A 110 -24.87 7.74 33.44
N GLU A 111 -25.15 7.80 34.74
CA GLU A 111 -25.01 6.68 35.69
C GLU A 111 -25.92 5.48 35.34
N GLY A 112 -27.06 5.74 34.68
CA GLY A 112 -28.00 4.70 34.24
C GLY A 112 -27.67 4.02 32.91
N ARG A 113 -26.65 4.48 32.17
CA ARG A 113 -26.31 3.94 30.85
C ARG A 113 -25.47 2.67 30.95
N ALA A 114 -26.01 1.56 30.46
CA ALA A 114 -25.23 0.35 30.18
C ALA A 114 -24.40 0.55 28.91
N TYR A 115 -23.09 0.48 29.01
CA TYR A 115 -22.19 0.46 27.86
C TYR A 115 -22.15 -0.95 27.26
N LEU A 116 -22.59 -1.08 26.01
CA LEU A 116 -22.42 -2.29 25.22
C LEU A 116 -21.01 -2.28 24.57
N PRO A 117 -20.24 -3.37 24.64
CA PRO A 117 -18.90 -3.41 24.06
C PRO A 117 -18.95 -3.42 22.52
N GLY A 118 -18.08 -2.62 21.90
CA GLY A 118 -17.71 -2.69 20.48
C GLY A 118 -17.76 -1.35 19.75
N PRO A 119 -16.90 -1.12 18.74
CA PRO A 119 -17.06 0.01 17.85
C PRO A 119 -18.41 -0.11 17.15
N GLY A 120 -19.24 0.93 17.25
CA GLY A 120 -20.52 0.99 16.54
C GLY A 120 -20.33 0.74 15.05
N PRO A 121 -21.40 0.33 14.33
CA PRO A 121 -21.32 0.01 12.91
C PRO A 121 -20.66 1.17 12.13
N SER A 122 -19.69 0.85 11.26
CA SER A 122 -19.07 1.81 10.34
C SER A 122 -20.16 2.47 9.50
N PRO A 123 -20.53 3.72 9.80
CA PRO A 123 -21.60 4.37 9.06
C PRO A 123 -21.04 4.89 7.72
N SER A 124 -21.91 5.21 6.76
CA SER A 124 -21.48 5.85 5.51
C SER A 124 -21.08 7.31 5.76
N PRO A 125 -19.99 7.82 5.14
CA PRO A 125 -19.65 9.24 5.20
C PRO A 125 -20.87 10.09 4.82
N LEU A 126 -21.20 11.07 5.66
CA LEU A 126 -22.18 12.08 5.30
C LEU A 126 -21.45 13.14 4.46
N PHE A 127 -22.10 13.62 3.40
CA PHE A 127 -21.61 14.72 2.58
C PHE A 127 -22.65 15.85 2.66
N GLY A 128 -22.25 17.04 3.12
CA GLY A 128 -23.13 18.21 3.25
C GLY A 128 -23.75 18.41 4.64
N GLU A 129 -24.97 18.97 4.70
CA GLU A 129 -25.60 19.43 5.95
C GLU A 129 -25.64 18.35 7.05
N GLY A 130 -24.89 18.57 8.15
CA GLY A 130 -24.91 17.74 9.36
C GLY A 130 -23.57 17.11 9.78
N ASP A 131 -22.58 17.01 8.89
CA ASP A 131 -21.22 16.52 9.21
C ASP A 131 -20.27 17.63 9.72
N GLY A 132 -20.62 18.90 9.51
CA GLY A 132 -19.80 20.07 9.83
C GLY A 132 -19.05 20.66 8.62
N SER A 133 -19.30 20.15 7.41
CA SER A 133 -18.67 20.56 6.14
C SER A 133 -19.38 21.70 5.40
N ASP A 134 -20.35 22.38 6.03
CA ASP A 134 -21.08 23.52 5.44
C ASP A 134 -20.17 24.70 5.02
N ALA A 135 -18.94 24.74 5.54
CA ALA A 135 -17.90 25.68 5.14
C ALA A 135 -17.26 25.31 3.79
N ALA A 136 -16.75 26.33 3.09
CA ALA A 136 -16.03 26.14 1.82
C ALA A 136 -14.85 25.19 1.96
N ALA A 137 -14.55 24.45 0.89
CA ALA A 137 -13.39 23.57 0.82
C ALA A 137 -12.08 24.36 1.00
N ALA A 138 -11.20 23.82 1.84
CA ALA A 138 -9.90 24.34 2.24
C ALA A 138 -8.84 23.22 2.22
N PHE A 139 -8.79 22.49 1.10
CA PHE A 139 -7.79 21.46 0.86
C PHE A 139 -6.37 22.06 0.91
N THR A 140 -5.43 21.30 1.45
CA THR A 140 -4.00 21.63 1.32
C THR A 140 -3.47 21.07 0.00
N ASP A 141 -2.64 21.85 -0.69
CA ASP A 141 -1.98 21.41 -1.92
C ASP A 141 -0.95 20.31 -1.63
N ASP A 142 -0.91 19.29 -2.49
CA ASP A 142 0.11 18.25 -2.40
C ASP A 142 1.37 18.68 -3.16
N THR A 143 2.53 18.27 -2.65
CA THR A 143 3.76 18.23 -3.46
C THR A 143 3.85 16.90 -4.23
N ASP A 144 4.66 16.86 -5.28
CA ASP A 144 4.74 15.73 -6.24
C ASP A 144 4.97 14.36 -5.57
N TRP A 145 5.73 14.30 -4.47
CA TRP A 145 6.01 13.03 -3.79
C TRP A 145 4.86 12.57 -2.89
N MET A 146 4.01 13.48 -2.40
CA MET A 146 2.92 13.16 -1.48
C MET A 146 1.81 12.34 -2.15
N THR A 147 1.54 12.61 -3.42
CA THR A 147 0.54 11.88 -4.22
C THR A 147 0.97 10.44 -4.50
N THR A 148 2.27 10.23 -4.73
CA THR A 148 2.84 8.95 -5.15
C THR A 148 3.35 8.10 -3.98
N SER A 149 3.08 8.51 -2.74
CA SER A 149 3.54 7.80 -1.54
C SER A 149 2.88 6.41 -1.38
N VAL A 150 3.69 5.41 -1.01
CA VAL A 150 3.33 4.03 -0.68
C VAL A 150 3.96 3.73 0.68
N LEU A 151 3.09 3.63 1.70
CA LEU A 151 3.52 3.56 3.09
C LEU A 151 3.61 2.11 3.58
N LEU A 152 4.72 1.77 4.22
CA LEU A 152 4.88 0.53 4.97
C LEU A 152 4.97 0.83 6.47
N ALA A 153 4.07 0.24 7.24
CA ALA A 153 4.07 0.34 8.71
C ALA A 153 4.97 -0.75 9.31
N LYS A 154 5.89 -0.37 10.21
CA LYS A 154 6.73 -1.32 10.95
C LYS A 154 6.74 -0.98 12.44
N SER A 155 6.26 -1.92 13.27
CA SER A 155 6.51 -1.95 14.71
C SER A 155 8.00 -2.16 14.98
N ILE A 156 8.70 -1.12 15.42
CA ILE A 156 10.17 -1.07 15.30
C ILE A 156 10.88 -2.18 16.09
N TYR A 157 10.52 -2.39 17.36
CA TYR A 157 11.16 -3.41 18.20
C TYR A 157 11.01 -4.82 17.63
N ILE A 158 9.80 -5.15 17.16
CA ILE A 158 9.50 -6.44 16.53
C ILE A 158 10.27 -6.58 15.22
N TRP A 159 10.31 -5.51 14.41
CA TRP A 159 11.02 -5.53 13.14
C TRP A 159 12.53 -5.74 13.34
N LEU A 160 13.15 -5.07 14.32
CA LEU A 160 14.57 -5.27 14.64
C LEU A 160 14.88 -6.70 15.12
N ASP A 161 13.98 -7.31 15.91
CA ASP A 161 14.08 -8.71 16.34
C ASP A 161 13.98 -9.70 15.15
N GLN A 162 13.02 -9.46 14.24
CA GLN A 162 12.87 -10.23 13.01
C GLN A 162 14.06 -10.07 12.06
N LEU A 163 14.55 -8.84 11.87
CA LEU A 163 15.76 -8.58 11.08
C LEU A 163 16.97 -9.27 11.71
N SER A 164 17.08 -9.26 13.04
CA SER A 164 18.18 -9.93 13.74
C SER A 164 18.20 -11.43 13.43
N SER A 165 17.02 -12.04 13.41
CA SER A 165 16.84 -13.44 13.06
C SER A 165 17.14 -13.70 11.58
N HIS A 166 16.62 -12.86 10.67
CA HIS A 166 16.80 -12.99 9.23
C HIS A 166 18.27 -12.85 8.79
N TYR A 167 18.95 -11.81 9.27
CA TYR A 167 20.35 -11.53 8.92
C TYR A 167 21.37 -12.23 9.83
N GLN A 168 20.90 -13.07 10.77
CA GLN A 168 21.74 -13.82 11.72
C GLN A 168 22.77 -12.95 12.46
N ARG A 169 22.39 -11.71 12.80
CA ARG A 169 23.22 -10.74 13.53
C ARG A 169 22.36 -9.94 14.50
N SER A 170 22.93 -9.49 15.61
CA SER A 170 22.17 -8.62 16.54
C SER A 170 21.92 -7.25 15.89
N ILE A 171 20.66 -6.86 15.76
CA ILE A 171 20.21 -5.56 15.26
C ILE A 171 19.29 -4.99 16.34
N THR A 172 19.75 -3.94 17.02
CA THR A 172 19.05 -3.37 18.19
C THR A 172 18.75 -1.88 18.05
N THR A 173 19.43 -1.19 17.12
CA THR A 173 19.26 0.24 16.87
C THR A 173 18.84 0.53 15.43
N LEU A 174 18.30 1.73 15.20
CA LEU A 174 17.88 2.19 13.87
C LEU A 174 19.05 2.22 12.87
N ALA A 175 20.25 2.56 13.35
CA ALA A 175 21.45 2.64 12.51
C ALA A 175 21.94 1.27 12.00
N GLU A 176 21.59 0.19 12.71
CA GLU A 176 22.01 -1.19 12.39
C GLU A 176 21.10 -1.88 11.37
N ILE A 177 19.98 -1.26 10.98
CA ILE A 177 19.11 -1.77 9.91
C ILE A 177 19.96 -1.96 8.65
N PRO A 178 20.01 -3.17 8.05
CA PRO A 178 20.86 -3.47 6.89
C PRO A 178 20.50 -2.61 5.67
N GLU A 179 21.48 -2.36 4.81
CA GLU A 179 21.27 -1.57 3.60
C GLU A 179 20.45 -2.35 2.57
N GLU A 180 20.71 -3.65 2.51
CA GLU A 180 20.03 -4.63 1.68
C GLU A 180 18.51 -4.66 1.96
N GLU A 181 18.12 -4.42 3.22
CA GLU A 181 16.72 -4.31 3.61
C GLU A 181 16.06 -3.07 3.00
N LEU A 182 16.73 -1.91 3.07
CA LEU A 182 16.22 -0.65 2.49
C LEU A 182 16.11 -0.74 0.97
N VAL A 183 17.11 -1.33 0.32
CA VAL A 183 17.11 -1.61 -1.14
C VAL A 183 15.96 -2.54 -1.51
N SER A 184 15.72 -3.59 -0.71
CA SER A 184 14.60 -4.51 -0.91
C SER A 184 13.25 -3.78 -0.84
N LEU A 185 13.04 -2.94 0.18
CA LEU A 185 11.82 -2.14 0.30
C LEU A 185 11.59 -1.20 -0.90
N ALA A 186 12.63 -0.48 -1.33
CA ALA A 186 12.56 0.41 -2.48
C ALA A 186 12.24 -0.36 -3.78
N ASN A 187 12.90 -1.50 -4.01
CA ASN A 187 12.66 -2.34 -5.20
C ASN A 187 11.23 -2.91 -5.26
N ARG A 188 10.60 -3.13 -4.10
CA ARG A 188 9.19 -3.55 -3.98
C ARG A 188 8.20 -2.40 -4.25
N GLY A 189 8.68 -1.16 -4.34
CA GLY A 189 7.88 0.03 -4.63
C GLY A 189 7.45 0.82 -3.40
N PHE A 190 7.99 0.51 -2.21
CA PHE A 190 7.77 1.32 -1.01
C PHE A 190 8.68 2.54 -1.01
N ASN A 191 8.11 3.73 -0.80
CA ASN A 191 8.84 4.99 -0.73
C ASN A 191 8.53 5.77 0.57
N ALA A 192 7.75 5.20 1.48
CA ALA A 192 7.54 5.73 2.82
C ALA A 192 7.55 4.61 3.87
N LEU A 193 8.19 4.85 5.01
CA LEU A 193 8.35 3.90 6.11
C LEU A 193 7.90 4.52 7.43
N TRP A 194 6.85 3.97 8.02
CA TRP A 194 6.32 4.40 9.32
C TRP A 194 6.91 3.57 10.46
N LEU A 195 7.63 4.28 11.34
CA LEU A 195 8.33 3.73 12.49
C LEU A 195 7.45 3.82 13.75
N ILE A 196 6.67 2.77 14.00
CA ILE A 196 5.74 2.72 15.13
C ILE A 196 6.51 2.49 16.43
N GLY A 197 6.25 3.35 17.42
CA GLY A 197 6.78 3.22 18.77
C GLY A 197 8.25 3.60 18.92
N ILE A 198 8.72 4.58 18.15
CA ILE A 198 10.09 5.11 18.16
C ILE A 198 10.42 6.01 19.37
N TRP A 199 9.40 6.57 20.01
CA TRP A 199 9.54 7.55 21.09
C TRP A 199 9.84 6.91 22.45
N GLU A 200 10.37 7.69 23.38
CA GLU A 200 10.52 7.32 24.80
C GLU A 200 9.14 7.05 25.44
N ARG A 201 9.01 5.88 26.07
CA ARG A 201 7.74 5.37 26.59
C ARG A 201 7.67 5.41 28.13
N SER A 202 6.45 5.46 28.64
CA SER A 202 6.10 5.52 30.07
C SER A 202 6.56 4.29 30.86
N SER A 203 7.35 4.50 31.92
CA SER A 203 7.75 3.43 32.84
C SER A 203 6.56 2.89 33.63
N ALA A 204 5.61 3.77 33.98
CA ALA A 204 4.37 3.42 34.65
C ALA A 204 3.47 2.51 33.79
N SER A 205 3.33 2.79 32.48
CA SER A 205 2.60 1.92 31.53
C SER A 205 3.16 0.50 31.52
N LYS A 206 4.49 0.37 31.46
CA LYS A 206 5.16 -0.93 31.56
C LYS A 206 4.84 -1.62 32.88
N ARG A 207 4.92 -0.88 33.99
CA ARG A 207 4.70 -1.42 35.34
C ARG A 207 3.27 -1.92 35.53
N ILE A 208 2.27 -1.21 35.01
CA ILE A 208 0.85 -1.62 35.05
C ILE A 208 0.69 -3.00 34.40
N LYS A 209 1.19 -3.17 33.17
CA LYS A 209 1.06 -4.44 32.42
C LYS A 209 1.76 -5.61 33.09
N GLN A 210 2.94 -5.36 33.67
CA GLN A 210 3.67 -6.38 34.44
C GLN A 210 2.91 -6.83 35.68
N LEU A 211 2.29 -5.88 36.40
CA LEU A 211 1.48 -6.18 37.58
C LEU A 211 0.16 -6.89 37.23
N CYS A 212 -0.41 -6.62 36.05
CA CYS A 212 -1.60 -7.30 35.52
C CYS A 212 -1.30 -8.68 34.89
N GLY A 213 -0.06 -9.19 35.00
CA GLY A 213 0.27 -10.58 34.68
C GLY A 213 1.12 -10.80 33.42
N ASN A 214 1.59 -9.76 32.73
CA ASN A 214 2.52 -9.89 31.61
C ASN A 214 3.92 -9.36 31.96
N PRO A 215 4.81 -10.19 32.54
CA PRO A 215 6.13 -9.74 33.00
C PRO A 215 7.07 -9.32 31.85
N GLU A 216 6.83 -9.80 30.62
CA GLU A 216 7.61 -9.45 29.42
C GLU A 216 7.05 -8.23 28.67
N ALA A 217 5.91 -7.67 29.11
CA ALA A 217 5.30 -6.51 28.47
C ALA A 217 6.21 -5.28 28.50
N GLU A 218 6.20 -4.55 27.39
CA GLU A 218 6.77 -3.21 27.30
C GLU A 218 5.68 -2.15 27.49
N ALA A 219 6.12 -0.90 27.70
CA ALA A 219 5.21 0.24 27.71
C ALA A 219 4.46 0.37 26.38
N SER A 220 3.23 0.89 26.43
CA SER A 220 2.46 1.16 25.21
C SER A 220 3.24 2.15 24.35
N ALA A 221 3.32 1.89 23.04
CA ALA A 221 3.86 2.84 22.07
C ALA A 221 3.14 4.21 22.09
N TYR A 222 1.92 4.29 22.62
CA TYR A 222 1.15 5.55 22.73
C TYR A 222 1.08 6.12 24.15
N ALA A 223 1.60 5.42 25.16
CA ALA A 223 1.82 5.98 26.50
C ALA A 223 3.21 6.63 26.56
N LEU A 224 3.32 7.83 25.99
CA LEU A 224 4.61 8.51 25.80
C LEU A 224 5.12 9.20 27.06
N HIS A 225 6.40 9.00 27.38
CA HIS A 225 7.09 9.79 28.40
C HIS A 225 7.53 11.15 27.82
N ALA A 226 8.14 11.12 26.63
CA ALA A 226 8.62 12.30 25.91
C ALA A 226 8.75 12.02 24.40
N TYR A 227 8.68 13.06 23.57
CA TYR A 227 8.87 13.01 22.11
C TYR A 227 10.35 13.06 21.70
N ARG A 228 11.16 12.24 22.37
CA ARG A 228 12.55 11.95 22.05
C ARG A 228 12.67 10.53 21.53
N VAL A 229 13.52 10.30 20.55
CA VAL A 229 13.80 8.95 20.07
C VAL A 229 14.41 8.13 21.21
N ALA A 230 13.87 6.94 21.47
CA ALA A 230 14.33 6.12 22.58
C ALA A 230 15.84 5.81 22.47
N GLU A 231 16.59 6.03 23.55
CA GLU A 231 18.04 5.80 23.58
C GLU A 231 18.42 4.34 23.26
N GLU A 232 17.56 3.38 23.64
CA GLU A 232 17.76 1.97 23.30
C GLU A 232 17.65 1.67 21.80
N LEU A 233 17.00 2.54 21.02
CA LEU A 233 16.97 2.49 19.55
C LEU A 233 18.14 3.26 18.91
N GLY A 234 19.05 3.82 19.72
CA GLY A 234 20.22 4.61 19.31
C GLY A 234 20.01 6.12 19.28
N GLY A 235 18.86 6.61 19.75
CA GLY A 235 18.55 8.04 19.89
C GLY A 235 18.50 8.80 18.56
N GLU A 236 18.59 10.13 18.64
CA GLU A 236 18.46 11.04 17.49
C GLU A 236 19.54 10.81 16.41
N ASN A 237 20.77 10.41 16.83
CA ASN A 237 21.86 10.12 15.89
C ASN A 237 21.54 8.90 15.01
N ALA A 238 20.92 7.85 15.58
CA ALA A 238 20.55 6.66 14.83
C ALA A 238 19.38 6.94 13.88
N LEU A 239 18.43 7.79 14.29
CA LEU A 239 17.36 8.26 13.41
C LEU A 239 17.94 9.01 12.20
N GLN A 240 18.84 9.98 12.42
CA GLN A 240 19.45 10.76 11.34
C GLN A 240 20.26 9.89 10.38
N ALA A 241 20.98 8.88 10.90
CA ALA A 241 21.72 7.92 10.10
C ALA A 241 20.79 7.06 9.23
N LEU A 242 19.68 6.59 9.79
CA LEU A 242 18.65 5.85 9.05
C LEU A 242 17.99 6.72 7.99
N GLU A 243 17.59 7.95 8.34
CA GLU A 243 16.98 8.90 7.41
C GLU A 243 17.88 9.16 6.21
N SER A 244 19.17 9.44 6.45
CA SER A 244 20.15 9.70 5.40
C SER A 244 20.30 8.53 4.43
N ARG A 245 20.19 7.30 4.91
CA ARG A 245 20.27 6.07 4.10
C ARG A 245 18.97 5.80 3.36
N CYS A 246 17.83 5.91 4.03
CA CYS A 246 16.51 5.81 3.41
C CYS A 246 16.35 6.82 2.25
N HIS A 247 16.82 8.05 2.43
CA HIS A 247 16.76 9.09 1.41
C HIS A 247 17.53 8.72 0.13
N GLN A 248 18.66 8.00 0.24
CA GLN A 248 19.43 7.53 -0.91
C GLN A 248 18.64 6.54 -1.78
N HIS A 249 17.66 5.85 -1.19
CA HIS A 249 16.77 4.89 -1.86
C HIS A 249 15.37 5.46 -2.13
N GLY A 250 15.17 6.77 -1.95
CA GLY A 250 13.86 7.42 -2.16
C GLY A 250 12.81 7.06 -1.11
N ILE A 251 13.21 6.58 0.07
CA ILE A 251 12.31 6.25 1.18
C ILE A 251 12.26 7.42 2.16
N ARG A 252 11.06 7.88 2.49
CA ARG A 252 10.80 8.90 3.51
C ARG A 252 10.34 8.28 4.82
N LEU A 253 10.77 8.85 5.93
CA LEU A 253 10.38 8.36 7.25
C LEU A 253 9.08 9.02 7.72
N ALA A 254 8.23 8.20 8.35
CA ALA A 254 7.01 8.61 9.01
C ALA A 254 7.05 8.26 10.49
N CYS A 255 6.39 9.06 11.33
CA CYS A 255 6.24 8.82 12.75
C CYS A 255 4.79 9.02 13.22
N ASP A 256 4.50 8.51 14.41
CA ASP A 256 3.28 8.84 15.14
C ASP A 256 3.43 10.15 15.92
N VAL A 257 2.34 10.90 16.01
CA VAL A 257 2.11 11.90 17.05
C VAL A 257 0.79 11.58 17.74
N VAL A 258 0.83 11.51 19.07
CA VAL A 258 -0.31 11.26 19.96
C VAL A 258 -0.62 12.57 20.70
N PRO A 259 -1.43 13.47 20.11
CA PRO A 259 -1.65 14.80 20.67
C PRO A 259 -2.69 14.84 21.79
N ASN A 260 -3.54 13.81 21.90
CA ASN A 260 -4.67 13.79 22.81
C ASN A 260 -4.24 13.64 24.28
N HIS A 261 -3.24 12.79 24.53
CA HIS A 261 -2.80 12.41 25.87
C HIS A 261 -1.30 12.13 25.91
N THR A 262 -0.78 11.93 27.12
CA THR A 262 0.60 11.45 27.37
C THR A 262 0.57 10.26 28.31
N GLY A 263 1.69 9.60 28.57
CA GLY A 263 1.79 8.63 29.66
C GLY A 263 1.56 9.28 31.04
N ILE A 264 1.01 8.52 32.00
CA ILE A 264 0.70 9.07 33.34
C ILE A 264 1.93 9.61 34.08
N ASP A 265 3.13 9.12 33.78
CA ASP A 265 4.42 9.57 34.35
C ASP A 265 5.26 10.41 33.36
N SER A 266 4.62 11.05 32.37
CA SER A 266 5.31 11.87 31.37
C SER A 266 5.99 13.10 31.97
N GLU A 267 6.93 13.69 31.22
CA GLU A 267 7.56 14.96 31.59
C GLU A 267 6.52 16.08 31.73
N LEU A 268 5.47 16.06 30.90
CA LEU A 268 4.40 17.05 30.96
C LEU A 268 3.55 16.91 32.23
N VAL A 269 3.21 15.69 32.67
CA VAL A 269 2.51 15.49 33.95
C VAL A 269 3.36 15.97 35.13
N ARG A 270 4.68 15.81 35.04
CA ARG A 270 5.61 16.27 36.07
C ARG A 270 5.71 17.80 36.14
N GLU A 271 5.93 18.44 34.99
CA GLU A 271 6.25 19.86 34.91
C GLU A 271 5.01 20.75 34.92
N HIS A 272 3.92 20.24 34.34
CA HIS A 272 2.67 20.96 34.13
C HIS A 272 1.45 20.09 34.47
N PRO A 273 1.32 19.59 35.72
CA PRO A 273 0.14 18.82 36.12
C PRO A 273 -1.17 19.61 35.97
N ASP A 274 -1.11 20.95 35.94
CA ASP A 274 -2.22 21.86 35.70
C ASP A 274 -2.75 21.83 34.24
N TRP A 275 -1.96 21.34 33.28
CA TRP A 275 -2.36 21.26 31.86
C TRP A 275 -3.30 20.10 31.53
N PHE A 276 -3.58 19.24 32.49
CA PHE A 276 -4.42 18.05 32.31
C PHE A 276 -5.83 18.29 32.82
N LEU A 277 -6.80 17.60 32.22
CA LEU A 277 -8.17 17.57 32.75
C LEU A 277 -8.14 16.88 34.11
N GLN A 278 -8.67 17.55 35.14
CA GLN A 278 -8.54 17.07 36.51
C GLN A 278 -9.62 17.62 37.45
N THR A 279 -9.71 17.02 38.64
CA THR A 279 -10.53 17.44 39.77
C THR A 279 -9.73 17.40 41.08
N ASP A 280 -10.18 18.15 42.09
CA ASP A 280 -9.54 18.16 43.42
C ASP A 280 -9.96 16.98 44.31
N ARG A 281 -10.97 16.22 43.89
CA ARG A 281 -11.54 15.07 44.61
C ARG A 281 -11.91 13.97 43.62
N PRO A 282 -11.93 12.68 44.04
CA PRO A 282 -12.41 11.61 43.18
C PRO A 282 -13.83 11.92 42.68
N PRO A 283 -14.11 11.78 41.37
CA PRO A 283 -15.44 12.02 40.83
C PRO A 283 -16.50 11.09 41.45
N TYR A 284 -16.10 9.88 41.83
CA TYR A 284 -16.96 8.90 42.47
C TYR A 284 -16.41 8.51 43.86
N PRO A 285 -17.25 8.54 44.92
CA PRO A 285 -16.82 8.18 46.27
C PRO A 285 -16.36 6.72 46.43
N ALA A 286 -16.72 5.84 45.50
CA ALA A 286 -16.37 4.42 45.52
C ALA A 286 -14.93 4.14 45.07
N TYR A 287 -14.26 5.10 44.41
CA TYR A 287 -12.91 4.89 43.89
C TYR A 287 -11.89 4.70 45.02
N ASP A 288 -11.09 3.64 44.92
CA ASP A 288 -10.06 3.27 45.87
C ASP A 288 -8.65 3.34 45.23
N PHE A 289 -7.87 4.34 45.63
CA PHE A 289 -6.49 4.54 45.17
C PHE A 289 -5.44 3.96 46.14
N SER A 290 -5.78 2.91 46.91
CA SER A 290 -4.85 2.24 47.83
C SER A 290 -3.78 1.34 47.15
N GLY A 291 -3.77 1.31 45.82
CA GLY A 291 -2.82 0.54 45.01
C GLY A 291 -1.35 0.98 45.11
N PRO A 292 -0.45 0.27 44.43
CA PRO A 292 0.98 0.61 44.42
C PRO A 292 1.21 1.98 43.76
N ASN A 293 2.23 2.68 44.23
CA ASN A 293 2.75 3.86 43.51
C ASN A 293 3.44 3.41 42.23
N LEU A 294 3.02 3.98 41.09
CA LEU A 294 3.53 3.68 39.76
C LEU A 294 4.60 4.67 39.30
N CYS A 295 4.77 5.78 40.01
CA CYS A 295 5.80 6.75 39.73
C CYS A 295 7.10 6.39 40.49
N GLU A 296 8.20 6.19 39.77
CA GLU A 296 9.52 5.97 40.37
C GLU A 296 10.18 7.28 40.86
N MET A 297 9.65 8.43 40.45
CA MET A 297 10.23 9.73 40.76
C MET A 297 10.02 10.13 42.22
N LYS A 298 11.05 10.73 42.83
CA LYS A 298 10.97 11.25 44.20
C LYS A 298 10.05 12.47 44.25
N GLY A 299 9.14 12.48 45.22
CA GLY A 299 8.27 13.62 45.49
C GLY A 299 6.91 13.55 44.78
N ILE A 300 6.69 12.61 43.87
CA ILE A 300 5.41 12.43 43.18
C ILE A 300 4.89 11.01 43.41
N GLY A 301 3.63 10.88 43.82
CA GLY A 301 2.90 9.62 43.87
C GLY A 301 1.86 9.57 42.76
N ILE A 302 1.84 8.47 42.01
CA ILE A 302 0.82 8.19 40.99
C ILE A 302 0.20 6.84 41.30
N ARG A 303 -1.12 6.79 41.44
CA ARG A 303 -1.86 5.55 41.72
C ARG A 303 -3.09 5.47 40.83
N ILE A 304 -3.28 4.32 40.19
CA ILE A 304 -4.53 3.99 39.51
C ILE A 304 -5.50 3.34 40.49
N GLU A 305 -6.78 3.40 40.15
CA GLU A 305 -7.85 2.82 40.96
C GLU A 305 -7.73 1.28 41.00
N LYS A 306 -8.15 0.68 42.12
CA LYS A 306 -7.96 -0.73 42.42
C LYS A 306 -8.65 -1.68 41.44
N GLY A 307 -9.85 -1.34 40.96
CA GLY A 307 -10.63 -2.12 39.99
C GLY A 307 -9.91 -2.37 38.68
N TYR A 308 -8.94 -1.52 38.30
CA TYR A 308 -8.10 -1.78 37.13
C TYR A 308 -7.22 -3.04 37.25
N TRP A 309 -6.85 -3.46 38.48
CA TRP A 309 -5.97 -4.61 38.68
C TRP A 309 -6.70 -5.95 38.49
N ASP A 310 -7.96 -6.02 38.90
CA ASP A 310 -8.79 -7.23 38.81
C ASP A 310 -9.90 -7.13 37.76
N HIS A 311 -9.93 -6.03 37.00
CA HIS A 311 -10.93 -5.72 35.98
C HIS A 311 -12.37 -5.69 36.54
N SER A 312 -12.52 -5.36 37.84
CA SER A 312 -13.83 -5.21 38.48
C SER A 312 -14.47 -3.84 38.22
N ASP A 313 -13.66 -2.82 37.92
CA ASP A 313 -14.08 -1.47 37.55
C ASP A 313 -13.00 -0.78 36.70
N ALA A 314 -13.31 0.36 36.09
CA ALA A 314 -12.37 1.19 35.34
C ALA A 314 -12.60 2.67 35.64
N ALA A 315 -11.86 3.19 36.61
CA ALA A 315 -11.99 4.58 37.02
C ALA A 315 -11.61 5.56 35.90
N VAL A 316 -12.34 6.66 35.79
CA VAL A 316 -12.04 7.70 34.78
C VAL A 316 -10.82 8.56 35.10
N VAL A 317 -10.27 8.46 36.31
CA VAL A 317 -9.14 9.26 36.81
C VAL A 317 -8.11 8.39 37.53
N PHE A 318 -6.86 8.88 37.59
CA PHE A 318 -5.83 8.41 38.51
C PHE A 318 -5.50 9.48 39.57
N GLU A 319 -5.00 9.03 40.72
CA GLU A 319 -4.52 9.92 41.77
C GLU A 319 -3.09 10.37 41.48
N TYR A 320 -2.88 11.68 41.48
CA TYR A 320 -1.59 12.34 41.51
C TYR A 320 -1.40 13.05 42.85
N HIS A 321 -0.31 12.74 43.54
CA HIS A 321 0.02 13.33 44.84
C HIS A 321 1.42 13.94 44.79
N ASP A 322 1.50 15.26 44.88
CA ASP A 322 2.77 15.97 45.06
C ASP A 322 3.13 15.98 46.54
N HIS A 323 4.11 15.17 46.93
CA HIS A 323 4.59 15.07 48.30
C HIS A 323 5.32 16.32 48.80
N ASN A 324 5.74 17.22 47.90
CA ASN A 324 6.40 18.46 48.29
C ASN A 324 5.37 19.51 48.75
N SER A 325 4.23 19.61 48.06
CA SER A 325 3.14 20.52 48.41
C SER A 325 2.06 19.90 49.29
N GLY A 326 1.97 18.56 49.32
CA GLY A 326 0.86 17.81 49.92
C GLY A 326 -0.43 17.87 49.10
N GLN A 327 -0.37 18.35 47.85
CA GLN A 327 -1.55 18.51 47.00
C GLN A 327 -1.93 17.18 46.34
N TYR A 328 -3.22 16.87 46.39
CA TYR A 328 -3.84 15.79 45.64
C TYR A 328 -4.56 16.35 44.41
N ARG A 329 -4.42 15.66 43.29
CA ARG A 329 -5.10 15.92 42.01
C ARG A 329 -5.61 14.58 41.49
N TYR A 330 -6.79 14.59 40.88
CA TYR A 330 -7.37 13.42 40.23
C TYR A 330 -7.44 13.72 38.74
N ILE A 331 -6.49 13.18 37.98
CA ILE A 331 -6.28 13.51 36.57
C ILE A 331 -7.00 12.47 35.72
N TYR A 332 -7.74 12.92 34.70
CA TYR A 332 -8.48 12.03 33.80
C TYR A 332 -7.54 11.25 32.90
N HIS A 333 -7.87 9.97 32.72
CA HIS A 333 -7.27 9.12 31.71
C HIS A 333 -7.68 9.57 30.30
N GLY A 334 -6.82 9.31 29.31
CA GLY A 334 -7.17 9.50 27.91
C GLY A 334 -8.38 8.64 27.53
N ASN A 335 -9.28 9.19 26.72
CA ASN A 335 -10.53 8.51 26.33
C ASN A 335 -11.07 9.05 25.00
N ASP A 336 -11.70 8.19 24.22
CA ASP A 336 -12.38 8.50 22.95
C ASP A 336 -13.92 8.48 23.03
N GLY A 337 -14.48 8.10 24.17
CA GLY A 337 -15.91 8.01 24.45
C GLY A 337 -16.59 6.70 24.01
N THR A 338 -15.84 5.67 23.61
CA THR A 338 -16.40 4.40 23.12
C THR A 338 -16.09 3.19 24.01
N HIS A 339 -15.03 3.25 24.81
CA HIS A 339 -14.54 2.14 25.64
C HIS A 339 -14.22 2.58 27.08
N MET A 340 -13.61 1.67 27.85
CA MET A 340 -12.99 2.01 29.13
C MET A 340 -11.82 3.00 28.92
N PRO A 341 -11.59 3.93 29.85
CA PRO A 341 -10.47 4.87 29.78
C PRO A 341 -9.12 4.15 29.68
N TRP A 342 -8.17 4.73 28.94
CA TRP A 342 -6.81 4.20 28.81
C TRP A 342 -6.00 4.46 30.09
N ASN A 343 -5.94 3.45 30.96
CA ASN A 343 -5.45 3.54 32.34
C ASN A 343 -3.98 3.93 32.52
N ASP A 344 -3.19 3.90 31.46
CA ASP A 344 -1.77 4.27 31.45
C ASP A 344 -1.51 5.64 30.81
N THR A 345 -2.57 6.41 30.53
CA THR A 345 -2.49 7.73 29.89
C THR A 345 -3.12 8.86 30.73
N ALA A 346 -2.72 10.10 30.46
CA ALA A 346 -3.23 11.33 31.07
C ALA A 346 -3.72 12.32 30.00
N GLN A 347 -4.97 12.77 30.12
CA GLN A 347 -5.67 13.59 29.13
C GLN A 347 -5.31 15.08 29.21
N LEU A 348 -4.84 15.66 28.11
CA LEU A 348 -4.53 17.09 28.01
C LEU A 348 -5.79 17.96 27.92
N ASN A 349 -5.72 19.16 28.49
CA ASN A 349 -6.80 20.14 28.48
C ASN A 349 -6.65 21.15 27.33
N PHE A 350 -7.28 20.84 26.19
CA PHE A 350 -7.28 21.71 25.01
C PHE A 350 -8.14 22.98 25.15
N LEU A 351 -8.83 23.23 26.28
CA LEU A 351 -9.38 24.57 26.54
C LEU A 351 -8.29 25.60 26.83
N MET A 352 -7.12 25.18 27.30
CA MET A 352 -6.00 26.06 27.61
C MET A 352 -5.24 26.46 26.33
N PRO A 353 -5.13 27.76 25.99
CA PRO A 353 -4.38 28.23 24.83
C PRO A 353 -2.91 27.79 24.85
N GLU A 354 -2.29 27.74 26.03
CA GLU A 354 -0.89 27.34 26.23
C GLU A 354 -0.67 25.88 25.84
N VAL A 355 -1.61 24.99 26.15
CA VAL A 355 -1.56 23.57 25.78
C VAL A 355 -1.66 23.40 24.26
N ARG A 356 -2.60 24.12 23.63
CA ARG A 356 -2.74 24.12 22.15
C ARG A 356 -1.47 24.63 21.47
N GLN A 357 -0.89 25.70 21.99
CA GLN A 357 0.35 26.27 21.47
C GLN A 357 1.53 25.30 21.63
N ALA A 358 1.72 24.72 22.81
CA ALA A 358 2.80 23.77 23.09
C ALA A 358 2.70 22.52 22.21
N MET A 359 1.48 21.99 22.01
CA MET A 359 1.26 20.85 21.12
C MET A 359 1.52 21.22 19.65
N SER A 360 1.11 22.42 19.21
CA SER A 360 1.42 22.92 17.87
C SER A 360 2.93 23.07 17.64
N ASP A 361 3.66 23.61 18.62
CA ASP A 361 5.13 23.74 18.59
C ASP A 361 5.82 22.38 18.52
N LEU A 362 5.32 21.40 19.29
CA LEU A 362 5.80 20.04 19.26
C LEU A 362 5.61 19.39 17.88
N ILE A 363 4.41 19.49 17.31
CA ILE A 363 4.10 18.94 15.98
C ILE A 363 5.02 19.55 14.94
N LEU A 364 5.26 20.86 15.00
CA LEU A 364 6.18 21.54 14.09
C LEU A 364 7.64 21.06 14.29
N ALA A 365 8.07 20.81 15.52
CA ALA A 365 9.39 20.24 15.80
C ALA A 365 9.51 18.79 15.27
N VAL A 366 8.44 18.00 15.32
CA VAL A 366 8.38 16.66 14.70
C VAL A 366 8.41 16.75 13.17
N ALA A 367 7.69 17.70 12.57
CA ALA A 367 7.67 17.92 11.11
C ALA A 367 9.04 18.28 10.52
N ARG A 368 9.93 18.86 11.33
CA ARG A 368 11.34 19.11 10.95
C ARG A 368 12.21 17.85 10.97
N ARG A 369 11.75 16.77 11.60
CA ARG A 369 12.46 15.48 11.73
C ARG A 369 11.89 14.39 10.81
N PHE A 370 10.61 14.48 10.44
CA PHE A 370 9.91 13.47 9.65
C PHE A 370 9.13 14.13 8.52
N SER A 371 9.22 13.56 7.31
CA SER A 371 8.44 14.04 6.17
C SER A 371 6.96 13.65 6.24
N LEU A 372 6.61 12.62 7.02
CA LEU A 372 5.22 12.18 7.21
C LEU A 372 4.90 12.09 8.70
N ILE A 373 3.73 12.58 9.09
CA ILE A 373 3.22 12.48 10.47
C ILE A 373 1.84 11.84 10.44
N ARG A 374 1.68 10.73 11.16
CA ARG A 374 0.38 10.15 11.46
C ARG A 374 -0.09 10.61 12.84
N PHE A 375 -1.27 11.20 12.90
CA PHE A 375 -1.90 11.65 14.14
C PHE A 375 -2.84 10.57 14.67
N ASP A 376 -2.55 10.08 15.87
CA ASP A 376 -3.37 9.12 16.59
C ASP A 376 -4.67 9.76 17.08
N ALA A 377 -5.78 9.05 16.90
CA ALA A 377 -7.12 9.43 17.36
C ALA A 377 -7.46 10.92 17.11
N ALA A 378 -7.12 11.44 15.92
CA ALA A 378 -7.17 12.87 15.62
C ALA A 378 -8.58 13.47 15.77
N MET A 379 -9.63 12.66 15.56
CA MET A 379 -11.03 13.03 15.75
C MET A 379 -11.37 13.44 17.19
N THR A 380 -10.64 12.96 18.20
CA THR A 380 -10.89 13.30 19.62
C THR A 380 -10.62 14.78 19.92
N LEU A 381 -9.74 15.41 19.13
CA LEU A 381 -9.37 16.82 19.29
C LEU A 381 -10.12 17.77 18.35
N ALA A 382 -10.95 17.26 17.44
CA ALA A 382 -11.85 18.11 16.68
C ALA A 382 -12.79 18.83 17.64
N ARG A 383 -12.91 20.15 17.52
CA ARG A 383 -13.61 21.02 18.48
C ARG A 383 -14.98 20.50 18.91
N LYS A 384 -15.79 20.02 17.95
CA LYS A 384 -17.12 19.42 18.18
C LYS A 384 -17.05 18.17 19.08
N HIS A 385 -16.08 17.29 18.86
CA HIS A 385 -15.93 16.06 19.64
C HIS A 385 -15.25 16.30 20.97
N PHE A 386 -14.23 17.14 21.03
CA PHE A 386 -13.61 17.53 22.29
C PHE A 386 -14.67 18.10 23.25
N ARG A 387 -15.57 18.94 22.73
CA ARG A 387 -16.75 19.42 23.47
C ARG A 387 -17.66 18.28 23.93
N ARG A 388 -18.11 17.43 23.00
CA ARG A 388 -19.01 16.29 23.29
C ARG A 388 -18.45 15.38 24.39
N LEU A 389 -17.14 15.11 24.36
CA LEU A 389 -16.49 14.20 25.29
C LEU A 389 -16.29 14.84 26.68
N TRP A 390 -15.79 16.07 26.74
CA TRP A 390 -15.24 16.64 27.97
C TRP A 390 -16.04 17.80 28.57
N PHE A 391 -16.85 18.50 27.76
CA PHE A 391 -17.55 19.74 28.12
C PHE A 391 -18.91 19.85 27.39
N PRO A 392 -19.87 18.93 27.65
CA PRO A 392 -21.17 18.97 26.97
C PRO A 392 -21.94 20.27 27.29
N PRO A 393 -22.97 20.64 26.50
CA PRO A 393 -23.88 21.71 26.89
C PRO A 393 -24.63 21.35 28.19
N PRO A 394 -25.10 22.34 28.98
CA PRO A 394 -25.90 22.06 30.17
C PRO A 394 -27.12 21.19 29.87
N GLY A 395 -27.29 20.10 30.62
CA GLY A 395 -28.34 19.10 30.38
C GLY A 395 -28.01 18.07 29.30
N GLY A 396 -26.87 18.21 28.62
CA GLY A 396 -26.32 17.18 27.74
C GLY A 396 -25.47 16.18 28.51
N SER A 397 -25.50 14.92 28.07
CA SER A 397 -24.64 13.87 28.60
C SER A 397 -23.27 13.89 27.89
N ALA A 398 -22.20 13.88 28.68
CA ALA A 398 -20.83 13.75 28.20
C ALA A 398 -20.55 12.35 27.64
N GLY A 399 -19.59 12.28 26.72
CA GLY A 399 -19.07 10.99 26.25
C GLY A 399 -18.13 10.30 27.23
N VAL A 400 -17.56 11.04 28.19
CA VAL A 400 -16.70 10.49 29.26
C VAL A 400 -17.40 10.61 30.59
N GLN A 401 -17.37 9.56 31.42
CA GLN A 401 -18.11 9.60 32.67
C GLN A 401 -17.62 10.71 33.62
N SER A 402 -18.53 11.23 34.45
CA SER A 402 -18.43 12.39 35.35
C SER A 402 -18.26 13.76 34.67
N ARG A 403 -18.05 13.81 33.35
CA ARG A 403 -17.78 15.08 32.65
C ARG A 403 -19.02 15.94 32.43
N SER A 404 -20.23 15.39 32.54
CA SER A 404 -21.46 16.18 32.53
C SER A 404 -21.50 17.23 33.66
N ALA A 405 -20.80 17.00 34.78
CA ALA A 405 -20.65 17.98 35.87
C ALA A 405 -19.88 19.25 35.47
N PHE A 406 -19.12 19.19 34.37
CA PHE A 406 -18.28 20.27 33.84
C PHE A 406 -18.88 20.87 32.57
N ALA A 407 -20.20 20.81 32.42
CA ALA A 407 -20.89 21.34 31.24
C ALA A 407 -20.60 22.83 31.02
N LEU A 408 -20.46 23.22 29.76
CA LEU A 408 -20.21 24.60 29.34
C LEU A 408 -21.26 25.05 28.33
N SER A 409 -21.73 26.30 28.49
CA SER A 409 -22.59 26.94 27.50
C SER A 409 -21.89 27.06 26.15
N ASP A 410 -22.66 27.27 25.07
CA ASP A 410 -22.11 27.47 23.72
C ASP A 410 -21.14 28.66 23.68
N ASP A 411 -21.49 29.75 24.36
CA ASP A 411 -20.72 30.98 24.41
C ASP A 411 -19.42 30.79 25.21
N ASP A 412 -19.49 30.17 26.39
CA ASP A 412 -18.31 29.94 27.25
C ASP A 412 -17.31 28.99 26.59
N PHE A 413 -17.81 27.90 25.99
CA PHE A 413 -16.96 26.98 25.25
C PHE A 413 -16.33 27.66 24.03
N THR A 414 -17.09 28.51 23.32
CA THR A 414 -16.56 29.26 22.18
C THR A 414 -15.53 30.29 22.58
N ALA A 415 -15.69 30.94 23.72
CA ALA A 415 -14.67 31.85 24.25
C ALA A 415 -13.37 31.11 24.63
N ALA A 416 -13.46 29.92 25.22
CA ALA A 416 -12.30 29.14 25.66
C ALA A 416 -11.58 28.40 24.50
N PHE A 417 -12.34 27.91 23.52
CA PHE A 417 -11.86 27.20 22.35
C PHE A 417 -12.45 27.84 21.07
N PRO A 418 -11.92 29.00 20.63
CA PRO A 418 -12.54 29.80 19.57
C PRO A 418 -12.28 29.27 18.16
N VAL A 419 -11.11 28.68 17.91
CA VAL A 419 -10.64 28.24 16.60
C VAL A 419 -10.40 26.73 16.64
N GLU A 420 -10.58 26.06 15.51
CA GLU A 420 -10.30 24.64 15.36
C GLU A 420 -8.79 24.37 15.40
N PHE A 421 -8.35 23.55 16.36
CA PHE A 421 -6.92 23.30 16.62
C PHE A 421 -6.20 22.74 15.39
N TRP A 422 -6.81 21.76 14.72
CA TRP A 422 -6.22 21.14 13.54
C TRP A 422 -6.04 22.12 12.38
N ARG A 423 -6.96 23.07 12.21
CA ARG A 423 -6.84 24.10 11.17
C ARG A 423 -5.61 24.98 11.42
N GLU A 424 -5.39 25.40 12.67
CA GLU A 424 -4.22 26.18 13.05
C GLU A 424 -2.92 25.40 12.83
N VAL A 425 -2.90 24.11 13.20
CA VAL A 425 -1.74 23.23 12.97
C VAL A 425 -1.42 23.12 11.48
N VAL A 426 -2.40 22.83 10.63
CA VAL A 426 -2.18 22.68 9.18
C VAL A 426 -1.71 24.00 8.57
N ASP A 427 -2.33 25.12 8.90
CA ASP A 427 -1.92 26.45 8.38
C ASP A 427 -0.48 26.79 8.77
N ARG A 428 -0.09 26.39 9.97
CA ARG A 428 1.26 26.61 10.47
C ARG A 428 2.28 25.70 9.80
N ILE A 429 1.97 24.41 9.63
CA ILE A 429 2.82 23.48 8.88
C ILE A 429 2.99 23.94 7.43
N ASN A 430 1.92 24.32 6.74
CA ASN A 430 2.00 24.82 5.37
C ASN A 430 2.87 26.08 5.24
N ARG A 431 3.00 26.88 6.29
CA ARG A 431 3.84 28.08 6.32
C ARG A 431 5.29 27.80 6.70
N GLU A 432 5.50 26.94 7.69
CA GLU A 432 6.80 26.76 8.37
C GLU A 432 7.53 25.45 8.02
N ALA A 433 6.79 24.44 7.55
CA ALA A 433 7.29 23.12 7.15
C ALA A 433 6.41 22.52 6.00
N PRO A 434 6.33 23.18 4.82
CA PRO A 434 5.41 22.77 3.75
C PRO A 434 5.73 21.40 3.12
N ASP A 435 6.94 20.87 3.31
CA ASP A 435 7.35 19.55 2.81
C ASP A 435 6.97 18.39 3.77
N THR A 436 5.85 18.53 4.48
CA THR A 436 5.37 17.55 5.47
C THR A 436 3.96 17.05 5.14
N LEU A 437 3.82 15.74 4.94
CA LEU A 437 2.55 15.07 4.71
C LEU A 437 1.89 14.71 6.06
N LEU A 438 0.67 15.20 6.25
CA LEU A 438 -0.11 14.98 7.47
C LEU A 438 -1.21 13.94 7.25
N ILE A 439 -1.21 12.89 8.07
CA ILE A 439 -2.17 11.78 8.02
C ILE A 439 -3.00 11.80 9.30
N ALA A 440 -4.32 11.96 9.18
CA ALA A 440 -5.23 11.85 10.30
C ALA A 440 -5.77 10.42 10.43
N GLU A 441 -5.57 9.78 11.57
CA GLU A 441 -6.47 8.72 11.99
C GLU A 441 -7.74 9.36 12.53
N ALA A 442 -8.77 9.41 11.69
CA ALA A 442 -10.09 9.87 12.08
C ALA A 442 -11.14 8.85 11.62
N PHE A 443 -12.14 8.66 12.47
CA PHE A 443 -13.33 7.85 12.21
C PHE A 443 -14.59 8.69 12.45
N TRP A 444 -15.76 8.06 12.42
CA TRP A 444 -17.06 8.68 12.72
C TRP A 444 -17.59 9.65 11.65
N LEU A 445 -17.40 9.34 10.37
CA LEU A 445 -17.95 10.12 9.23
C LEU A 445 -17.31 11.49 9.06
N MET A 446 -16.14 11.70 9.65
CA MET A 446 -15.42 12.97 9.59
C MET A 446 -14.35 13.00 8.52
N GLU A 447 -14.21 11.95 7.72
CA GLU A 447 -13.12 11.81 6.78
C GLU A 447 -13.12 13.00 5.80
N SER A 448 -14.29 13.33 5.24
CA SER A 448 -14.50 14.53 4.43
C SER A 448 -14.13 15.81 5.18
N TYR A 449 -14.60 15.98 6.42
CA TYR A 449 -14.31 17.16 7.23
C TYR A 449 -12.81 17.38 7.47
N PHE A 450 -12.04 16.32 7.77
CA PHE A 450 -10.60 16.41 8.01
C PHE A 450 -9.83 16.85 6.78
N VAL A 451 -10.16 16.35 5.60
CA VAL A 451 -9.41 16.66 4.38
C VAL A 451 -9.93 17.92 3.70
N ARG A 452 -11.25 18.10 3.65
CA ARG A 452 -11.92 19.22 2.97
C ARG A 452 -11.91 20.49 3.80
N ASN A 453 -12.21 20.44 5.10
CA ASN A 453 -12.34 21.65 5.92
C ASN A 453 -11.08 21.93 6.75
N LEU A 454 -10.49 20.90 7.37
CA LEU A 454 -9.28 21.06 8.19
C LEU A 454 -7.98 21.07 7.37
N GLY A 455 -8.02 20.62 6.12
CA GLY A 455 -6.89 20.63 5.21
C GLY A 455 -5.84 19.55 5.50
N MET A 456 -6.19 18.47 6.21
CA MET A 456 -5.28 17.33 6.34
C MET A 456 -4.98 16.73 4.97
N HIS A 457 -3.72 16.35 4.73
CA HIS A 457 -3.30 15.79 3.45
C HIS A 457 -3.97 14.44 3.21
N ARG A 458 -4.02 13.60 4.24
CA ARG A 458 -4.63 12.27 4.16
C ARG A 458 -5.46 11.94 5.40
N VAL A 459 -6.45 11.06 5.25
CA VAL A 459 -7.29 10.54 6.33
C VAL A 459 -7.55 9.05 6.16
N TYR A 460 -7.63 8.30 7.25
CA TYR A 460 -7.88 6.85 7.20
C TYR A 460 -9.23 6.52 6.57
N ASN A 461 -9.26 5.47 5.74
CA ASN A 461 -10.48 4.91 5.15
C ASN A 461 -10.73 3.50 5.66
N SER A 462 -11.30 3.39 6.87
CA SER A 462 -11.63 2.08 7.46
C SER A 462 -12.73 1.33 6.68
N ALA A 463 -13.52 2.02 5.87
CA ALA A 463 -14.54 1.41 5.03
C ALA A 463 -13.92 0.49 3.97
N PHE A 464 -12.75 0.86 3.40
CA PHE A 464 -12.02 -0.01 2.47
C PHE A 464 -11.78 -1.40 3.06
N MET A 465 -11.16 -1.46 4.24
CA MET A 465 -10.83 -2.74 4.90
C MET A 465 -12.11 -3.49 5.31
N ASN A 466 -12.99 -2.83 6.09
CA ASN A 466 -14.12 -3.50 6.72
C ASN A 466 -15.16 -3.99 5.71
N MET A 467 -15.48 -3.19 4.69
CA MET A 467 -16.49 -3.55 3.70
C MET A 467 -15.97 -4.61 2.72
N LEU A 468 -14.72 -4.52 2.25
CA LEU A 468 -14.15 -5.54 1.36
C LEU A 468 -13.96 -6.88 2.07
N LYS A 469 -13.56 -6.86 3.35
CA LYS A 469 -13.47 -8.06 4.19
C LYS A 469 -14.81 -8.77 4.31
N ARG A 470 -15.86 -8.01 4.65
CA ARG A 470 -17.24 -8.50 4.86
C ARG A 470 -18.04 -8.70 3.57
N GLU A 471 -17.45 -8.41 2.41
CA GLU A 471 -18.11 -8.44 1.09
C GLU A 471 -19.36 -7.55 1.04
N GLU A 472 -19.34 -6.43 1.76
CA GLU A 472 -20.34 -5.36 1.68
C GLU A 472 -20.09 -4.49 0.43
N ASN A 473 -19.87 -5.15 -0.72
CA ASN A 473 -19.35 -4.54 -1.94
C ASN A 473 -20.25 -3.43 -2.48
N ALA A 474 -21.58 -3.64 -2.43
CA ALA A 474 -22.56 -2.63 -2.85
C ALA A 474 -22.42 -1.32 -2.08
N LYS A 475 -22.17 -1.40 -0.75
CA LYS A 475 -21.98 -0.20 0.08
C LYS A 475 -20.69 0.52 -0.27
N TYR A 476 -19.60 -0.23 -0.46
CA TYR A 476 -18.31 0.38 -0.80
C TYR A 476 -18.33 1.01 -2.20
N ARG A 477 -18.94 0.35 -3.19
CA ARG A 477 -19.17 0.92 -4.53
C ARG A 477 -20.01 2.20 -4.47
N GLN A 478 -21.05 2.21 -3.64
CA GLN A 478 -21.88 3.40 -3.44
C GLN A 478 -21.07 4.56 -2.85
N ILE A 479 -20.21 4.30 -1.84
CA ILE A 479 -19.31 5.33 -1.28
C ILE A 479 -18.39 5.91 -2.36
N LEU A 480 -17.82 5.07 -3.24
CA LEU A 480 -16.99 5.55 -4.34
C LEU A 480 -17.80 6.43 -5.31
N LYS A 481 -19.00 6.00 -5.72
CA LYS A 481 -19.89 6.78 -6.60
C LYS A 481 -20.30 8.11 -5.97
N ASP A 482 -20.71 8.10 -4.71
CA ASP A 482 -21.13 9.30 -3.99
C ASP A 482 -19.96 10.29 -3.84
N THR A 483 -18.75 9.78 -3.55
CA THR A 483 -17.54 10.62 -3.47
C THR A 483 -17.23 11.25 -4.83
N LEU A 484 -17.30 10.48 -5.94
CA LEU A 484 -17.06 11.00 -7.29
C LEU A 484 -18.13 12.02 -7.72
N ALA A 485 -19.39 11.79 -7.37
CA ALA A 485 -20.50 12.67 -7.69
C ALA A 485 -20.48 13.97 -6.87
N TYR A 486 -19.91 13.93 -5.65
CA TYR A 486 -19.80 15.09 -4.78
C TYR A 486 -18.51 15.89 -5.01
N ASN A 487 -17.35 15.29 -4.70
CA ASN A 487 -16.02 15.87 -4.96
C ASN A 487 -14.98 14.73 -5.11
N PRO A 488 -14.53 14.42 -6.34
CA PRO A 488 -13.54 13.38 -6.60
C PRO A 488 -12.22 13.61 -5.86
N GLY A 489 -11.87 14.87 -5.57
CA GLY A 489 -10.65 15.26 -4.85
C GLY A 489 -10.54 14.65 -3.46
N ILE A 490 -11.65 14.21 -2.85
CA ILE A 490 -11.65 13.48 -1.58
C ILE A 490 -11.03 12.08 -1.74
N LEU A 491 -11.25 11.41 -2.88
CA LEU A 491 -10.79 10.03 -3.10
C LEU A 491 -9.26 9.92 -3.02
N LYS A 492 -8.52 10.92 -3.53
CA LYS A 492 -7.06 10.97 -3.43
C LYS A 492 -6.52 11.30 -2.04
N ARG A 493 -7.40 11.61 -1.09
CA ARG A 493 -7.04 11.94 0.30
C ARG A 493 -7.19 10.74 1.24
N TYR A 494 -7.78 9.64 0.80
CA TYR A 494 -7.90 8.46 1.65
C TYR A 494 -6.56 7.74 1.82
N VAL A 495 -6.32 7.23 3.02
CA VAL A 495 -5.37 6.15 3.29
C VAL A 495 -6.15 4.84 3.28
N ASN A 496 -5.94 4.05 2.23
CA ASN A 496 -6.51 2.71 2.14
C ASN A 496 -5.52 1.73 2.78
N PHE A 497 -6.03 0.72 3.49
CA PHE A 497 -5.20 -0.30 4.14
C PHE A 497 -5.97 -1.61 4.30
N MET A 498 -5.26 -2.73 4.35
CA MET A 498 -5.83 -4.06 4.65
C MET A 498 -5.68 -4.44 6.12
N ASN A 499 -4.72 -3.84 6.81
CA ASN A 499 -4.59 -3.87 8.25
C ASN A 499 -3.79 -2.66 8.73
N ASN A 500 -3.92 -2.36 10.01
CA ASN A 500 -3.09 -1.41 10.75
C ASN A 500 -2.66 -2.10 12.07
N PRO A 501 -1.90 -1.43 12.96
CA PRO A 501 -1.46 -2.04 14.22
C PRO A 501 -2.60 -2.48 15.16
N ASP A 502 -3.75 -1.80 15.11
CA ASP A 502 -4.90 -2.06 15.98
C ASP A 502 -5.83 -3.15 15.45
N GLU A 503 -5.63 -3.58 14.20
CA GLU A 503 -6.45 -4.59 13.51
C GLU A 503 -5.75 -5.94 13.41
N ALA A 504 -6.50 -6.99 13.10
CA ALA A 504 -5.90 -8.29 12.79
C ALA A 504 -5.00 -8.20 11.53
N SER A 505 -3.99 -9.07 11.44
CA SER A 505 -3.11 -9.11 10.27
C SER A 505 -3.89 -9.31 8.96
N ALA A 506 -3.40 -8.78 7.85
CA ALA A 506 -4.10 -8.88 6.56
C ALA A 506 -4.34 -10.36 6.15
N VAL A 507 -3.41 -11.26 6.50
CA VAL A 507 -3.55 -12.70 6.25
C VAL A 507 -4.69 -13.32 7.06
N GLU A 508 -4.85 -12.96 8.34
CA GLU A 508 -5.97 -13.47 9.15
C GLU A 508 -7.32 -12.91 8.68
N GLN A 509 -7.32 -11.72 8.07
CA GLN A 509 -8.54 -11.07 7.59
C GLN A 509 -8.98 -11.51 6.19
N PHE A 510 -8.03 -11.69 5.26
CA PHE A 510 -8.30 -11.94 3.83
C PHE A 510 -7.75 -13.28 3.33
N GLY A 511 -7.00 -14.01 4.13
CA GLY A 511 -6.28 -15.22 3.73
C GLY A 511 -5.01 -14.91 2.93
N LYS A 512 -4.49 -15.93 2.23
CA LYS A 512 -3.32 -15.82 1.33
C LYS A 512 -3.64 -16.09 -0.15
N GLY A 513 -4.92 -16.31 -0.47
CA GLY A 513 -5.38 -16.64 -1.82
C GLY A 513 -5.84 -15.41 -2.62
N ASP A 514 -6.64 -15.66 -3.66
CA ASP A 514 -7.05 -14.64 -4.63
C ASP A 514 -7.81 -13.46 -3.99
N LYS A 515 -8.58 -13.68 -2.92
CA LYS A 515 -9.24 -12.58 -2.19
C LYS A 515 -8.23 -11.55 -1.66
N TYR A 516 -7.11 -12.01 -1.09
CA TYR A 516 -6.06 -11.11 -0.62
C TYR A 516 -5.47 -10.30 -1.78
N PHE A 517 -5.09 -10.97 -2.87
CA PHE A 517 -4.43 -10.31 -4.00
C PHE A 517 -5.36 -9.39 -4.80
N GLY A 518 -6.65 -9.72 -4.89
CA GLY A 518 -7.65 -8.85 -5.47
C GLY A 518 -7.86 -7.56 -4.66
N VAL A 519 -7.99 -7.67 -3.33
CA VAL A 519 -8.07 -6.47 -2.45
C VAL A 519 -6.76 -5.69 -2.44
N ALA A 520 -5.61 -6.36 -2.44
CA ALA A 520 -4.31 -5.70 -2.53
C ALA A 520 -4.11 -4.98 -3.88
N THR A 521 -4.65 -5.54 -4.97
CA THR A 521 -4.67 -4.88 -6.28
C THR A 521 -5.49 -3.59 -6.22
N LEU A 522 -6.67 -3.61 -5.58
CA LEU A 522 -7.44 -2.39 -5.33
C LEU A 522 -6.65 -1.37 -4.49
N LEU A 523 -6.00 -1.83 -3.43
CA LEU A 523 -5.15 -1.01 -2.57
C LEU A 523 -4.06 -0.29 -3.39
N ALA A 524 -3.40 -1.01 -4.30
CA ALA A 524 -2.31 -0.47 -5.11
C ALA A 524 -2.75 0.49 -6.22
N THR A 525 -4.00 0.38 -6.71
CA THR A 525 -4.44 1.03 -7.97
C THR A 525 -5.60 2.02 -7.82
N LEU A 526 -6.26 2.08 -6.66
CA LEU A 526 -7.16 3.19 -6.34
C LEU A 526 -6.40 4.49 -6.04
N PRO A 527 -7.00 5.67 -6.28
CA PRO A 527 -6.45 6.94 -5.81
C PRO A 527 -6.32 6.97 -4.27
N GLY A 528 -5.40 7.80 -3.78
CA GLY A 528 -5.12 7.92 -2.34
C GLY A 528 -3.97 7.06 -1.85
N LEU A 529 -3.51 7.23 -0.62
CA LEU A 529 -2.28 6.60 -0.13
C LEU A 529 -2.52 5.11 0.21
N PRO A 530 -1.83 4.15 -0.44
CA PRO A 530 -1.82 2.76 0.02
C PRO A 530 -0.90 2.60 1.24
N MET A 531 -1.44 2.00 2.31
CA MET A 531 -0.67 1.61 3.49
C MET A 531 -0.68 0.09 3.65
N PHE A 532 0.52 -0.48 3.77
CA PHE A 532 0.75 -1.88 4.08
C PHE A 532 1.13 -2.04 5.55
N GLY A 533 0.51 -2.99 6.24
CA GLY A 533 0.77 -3.27 7.64
C GLY A 533 2.08 -4.05 7.87
N HIS A 534 2.53 -4.07 9.13
CA HIS A 534 3.69 -4.87 9.53
C HIS A 534 3.44 -6.35 9.23
N GLY A 535 4.38 -7.01 8.55
CA GLY A 535 4.30 -8.45 8.23
C GLY A 535 3.36 -8.80 7.07
N GLN A 536 2.70 -7.82 6.44
CA GLN A 536 1.71 -8.06 5.40
C GLN A 536 2.33 -8.71 4.15
N VAL A 537 3.53 -8.28 3.74
CA VAL A 537 4.23 -8.84 2.55
C VAL A 537 4.81 -10.22 2.87
N GLU A 538 5.35 -10.38 4.07
CA GLU A 538 5.96 -11.61 4.56
C GLU A 538 4.92 -12.71 4.86
N GLY A 539 3.65 -12.31 5.02
CA GLY A 539 2.52 -13.21 5.26
C GLY A 539 2.41 -13.66 6.72
N TYR A 540 2.86 -12.82 7.66
CA TYR A 540 2.78 -13.05 9.10
C TYR A 540 1.34 -12.95 9.61
N ARG A 541 1.02 -13.77 10.60
CA ARG A 541 -0.31 -13.86 11.20
C ARG A 541 -0.39 -13.18 12.55
N GLU A 542 0.70 -13.18 13.32
CA GLU A 542 0.74 -12.61 14.66
C GLU A 542 0.32 -11.13 14.63
N LYS A 543 -0.67 -10.79 15.49
CA LYS A 543 -1.05 -9.40 15.72
C LYS A 543 -0.22 -8.86 16.88
N TYR A 544 0.42 -7.73 16.64
CA TYR A 544 1.26 -7.07 17.64
C TYR A 544 0.52 -5.92 18.30
N GLY A 545 0.24 -6.04 19.59
CA GLY A 545 -0.19 -4.91 20.41
C GLY A 545 0.93 -3.88 20.61
N MET A 546 0.57 -2.71 21.15
CA MET A 546 1.51 -1.60 21.37
C MET A 546 2.57 -1.89 22.44
N GLU A 547 2.40 -2.96 23.21
CA GLU A 547 3.23 -3.43 24.32
C GLU A 547 4.27 -4.50 23.94
N TYR A 548 4.31 -4.93 22.67
CA TYR A 548 5.18 -6.02 22.24
C TYR A 548 6.61 -5.53 22.01
N ARG A 549 7.58 -6.25 22.58
CA ARG A 549 9.03 -5.99 22.40
C ARG A 549 9.67 -6.86 21.31
N ARG A 550 9.06 -8.01 21.00
CA ARG A 550 9.55 -8.99 20.03
C ARG A 550 8.38 -9.80 19.51
N ALA A 551 8.59 -10.55 18.43
CA ALA A 551 7.61 -11.54 18.02
C ALA A 551 7.60 -12.71 19.01
N TYR A 552 6.43 -13.19 19.42
CA TYR A 552 6.33 -14.40 20.23
C TYR A 552 6.24 -15.63 19.33
N TRP A 553 5.70 -15.47 18.13
CA TRP A 553 5.62 -16.53 17.13
C TRP A 553 6.88 -16.50 16.27
N LYS A 554 7.51 -17.65 16.12
CA LYS A 554 8.64 -17.82 15.19
C LYS A 554 8.10 -18.07 13.78
N GLU A 555 7.52 -17.04 13.20
CA GLU A 555 7.01 -17.08 11.83
C GLU A 555 8.15 -16.86 10.83
N GLU A 556 8.29 -17.78 9.88
CA GLU A 556 9.20 -17.60 8.75
C GLU A 556 8.45 -16.92 7.58
N PRO A 557 9.11 -16.03 6.82
CA PRO A 557 8.50 -15.41 5.65
C PRO A 557 8.03 -16.46 4.62
N ASP A 558 6.82 -16.27 4.11
CA ASP A 558 6.25 -17.16 3.10
C ASP A 558 6.79 -16.79 1.71
N ILE A 559 7.84 -17.48 1.25
CA ILE A 559 8.53 -17.17 0.00
C ILE A 559 7.60 -17.26 -1.22
N GLY A 560 6.67 -18.22 -1.25
CA GLY A 560 5.72 -18.34 -2.36
C GLY A 560 4.74 -17.17 -2.40
N PHE A 561 4.30 -16.71 -1.23
CA PHE A 561 3.45 -15.53 -1.10
C PHE A 561 4.17 -14.24 -1.49
N ILE A 562 5.45 -14.09 -1.13
CA ILE A 562 6.29 -12.95 -1.54
C ILE A 562 6.50 -12.96 -3.06
N GLN A 563 6.84 -14.10 -3.66
CA GLN A 563 6.99 -14.24 -5.11
C GLN A 563 5.69 -13.88 -5.86
N HIS A 564 4.53 -14.20 -5.28
CA HIS A 564 3.26 -13.80 -5.89
C HIS A 564 3.04 -12.28 -5.80
N HIS A 565 3.48 -11.61 -4.72
CA HIS A 565 3.52 -10.13 -4.68
C HIS A 565 4.45 -9.55 -5.75
N GLU A 566 5.61 -10.16 -5.97
CA GLU A 566 6.57 -9.72 -7.01
C GLU A 566 5.97 -9.76 -8.41
N GLN A 567 5.11 -10.75 -8.68
CA GLN A 567 4.45 -10.93 -9.97
C GLN A 567 3.22 -10.03 -10.14
N GLN A 568 2.40 -9.87 -9.10
CA GLN A 568 1.08 -9.22 -9.21
C GLN A 568 1.06 -7.75 -8.73
N LEU A 569 1.81 -7.44 -7.67
CA LEU A 569 1.60 -6.23 -6.86
C LEU A 569 2.74 -5.23 -6.99
N PHE A 570 3.99 -5.64 -6.85
CA PHE A 570 5.14 -4.72 -6.93
C PHE A 570 5.26 -3.98 -8.27
N PRO A 571 4.90 -4.55 -9.44
CA PRO A 571 4.83 -3.79 -10.68
C PRO A 571 3.83 -2.62 -10.62
N LEU A 572 2.69 -2.82 -9.94
CA LEU A 572 1.68 -1.77 -9.74
C LEU A 572 2.18 -0.69 -8.77
N LEU A 573 2.82 -1.09 -7.67
CA LEU A 573 3.41 -0.14 -6.71
C LEU A 573 4.52 0.71 -7.35
N ARG A 574 5.39 0.13 -8.19
CA ARG A 574 6.38 0.91 -8.95
C ARG A 574 5.75 1.88 -9.95
N SER A 575 4.54 1.58 -10.40
CA SER A 575 3.74 2.42 -11.30
C SER A 575 2.78 3.34 -10.53
N ARG A 576 2.98 3.53 -9.22
CA ARG A 576 2.06 4.27 -8.32
C ARG A 576 1.67 5.64 -8.85
N HIS A 577 2.59 6.35 -9.49
CA HIS A 577 2.35 7.67 -10.09
C HIS A 577 1.21 7.71 -11.11
N LEU A 578 0.90 6.59 -11.77
CA LEU A 578 -0.21 6.50 -12.74
C LEU A 578 -1.58 6.36 -12.05
N PHE A 579 -1.61 5.90 -10.80
CA PHE A 579 -2.83 5.66 -10.05
C PHE A 579 -3.11 6.73 -8.99
N ALA A 580 -2.21 7.71 -8.83
CA ALA A 580 -2.15 8.57 -7.65
C ALA A 580 -3.28 9.59 -7.58
N ASP A 581 -3.56 10.21 -8.71
CA ASP A 581 -4.59 11.23 -8.81
C ASP A 581 -5.95 10.64 -9.24
N VAL A 582 -6.98 11.45 -9.05
CA VAL A 582 -8.36 11.18 -9.43
C VAL A 582 -8.69 11.76 -10.81
N GLU A 583 -7.89 12.68 -11.36
CA GLU A 583 -8.15 13.36 -12.64
C GLU A 583 -8.57 12.38 -13.75
N HIS A 584 -7.77 11.33 -13.93
CA HIS A 584 -7.98 10.31 -14.96
C HIS A 584 -8.68 9.03 -14.45
N PHE A 585 -9.19 9.06 -13.23
CA PHE A 585 -9.92 7.94 -12.62
C PHE A 585 -11.37 7.92 -13.07
N SER A 586 -11.80 6.77 -13.60
CA SER A 586 -13.17 6.54 -14.07
C SER A 586 -13.67 5.18 -13.58
N LEU A 587 -14.77 5.18 -12.84
CA LEU A 587 -15.41 3.98 -12.27
C LEU A 587 -16.53 3.50 -13.21
N TYR A 588 -16.69 2.19 -13.38
CA TYR A 588 -17.67 1.61 -14.29
C TYR A 588 -18.63 0.63 -13.58
N ASP A 589 -19.83 0.51 -14.14
CA ASP A 589 -20.75 -0.56 -13.78
C ASP A 589 -20.46 -1.84 -14.58
N PHE A 590 -20.42 -2.97 -13.89
CA PHE A 590 -20.32 -4.30 -14.50
C PHE A 590 -21.72 -4.87 -14.71
N MET A 591 -22.22 -4.76 -15.95
CA MET A 591 -23.59 -5.11 -16.29
C MET A 591 -23.72 -6.59 -16.61
N THR A 592 -24.63 -7.28 -15.94
CA THR A 592 -25.03 -8.67 -16.23
C THR A 592 -26.46 -8.70 -16.77
N ASP A 593 -26.93 -9.88 -17.18
CA ASP A 593 -28.33 -10.07 -17.61
C ASP A 593 -29.35 -9.75 -16.50
N GLN A 594 -28.93 -9.71 -15.23
CA GLN A 594 -29.77 -9.40 -14.07
C GLN A 594 -29.63 -7.95 -13.56
N GLY A 595 -28.82 -7.13 -14.23
CA GLY A 595 -28.48 -5.77 -13.79
C GLY A 595 -27.01 -5.64 -13.36
N VAL A 596 -26.70 -4.56 -12.64
CA VAL A 596 -25.34 -4.28 -12.16
C VAL A 596 -24.93 -5.32 -11.12
N ASN A 597 -23.80 -5.99 -11.34
CA ASN A 597 -23.21 -6.87 -10.34
C ASN A 597 -22.35 -6.05 -9.38
N GLU A 598 -22.88 -5.83 -8.19
CA GLU A 598 -22.27 -5.07 -7.11
C GLU A 598 -20.99 -5.71 -6.54
N ASN A 599 -20.70 -6.99 -6.84
CA ASN A 599 -19.47 -7.64 -6.39
C ASN A 599 -18.25 -7.31 -7.25
N VAL A 600 -18.46 -6.72 -8.44
CA VAL A 600 -17.37 -6.43 -9.38
C VAL A 600 -16.98 -4.95 -9.32
N PHE A 601 -15.74 -4.70 -8.93
CA PHE A 601 -15.10 -3.40 -9.00
C PHE A 601 -14.42 -3.26 -10.35
N THR A 602 -14.81 -2.25 -11.13
CA THR A 602 -14.23 -1.98 -12.44
C THR A 602 -13.91 -0.50 -12.55
N TYR A 603 -12.67 -0.14 -12.84
CA TYR A 603 -12.27 1.25 -13.08
C TYR A 603 -11.03 1.32 -13.95
N SER A 604 -10.79 2.49 -14.52
CA SER A 604 -9.55 2.81 -15.22
C SER A 604 -8.87 4.01 -14.60
N ASN A 605 -7.54 4.02 -14.60
CA ASN A 605 -6.75 5.16 -14.15
C ASN A 605 -5.46 5.30 -14.99
N GLY A 606 -4.81 6.45 -14.89
CA GLY A 606 -3.63 6.81 -15.68
C GLY A 606 -3.95 7.75 -16.85
N PRO A 607 -2.96 8.48 -17.37
CA PRO A 607 -3.14 9.34 -18.53
C PRO A 607 -3.34 8.53 -19.81
N ILE A 608 -3.84 9.19 -20.86
CA ILE A 608 -3.99 8.58 -22.20
C ILE A 608 -2.63 8.03 -22.68
N GLY A 609 -2.64 6.82 -23.24
CA GLY A 609 -1.44 6.08 -23.66
C GLY A 609 -0.75 5.28 -22.54
N GLN A 610 -1.06 5.54 -21.27
CA GLN A 610 -0.57 4.78 -20.11
C GLN A 610 -1.72 4.35 -19.19
N LYS A 611 -2.90 4.14 -19.79
CA LYS A 611 -4.12 3.78 -19.07
C LYS A 611 -4.07 2.33 -18.60
N PHE A 612 -4.52 2.12 -17.37
CA PHE A 612 -4.79 0.80 -16.81
C PHE A 612 -6.29 0.61 -16.64
N LEU A 613 -6.79 -0.59 -16.93
CA LEU A 613 -8.14 -1.04 -16.60
C LEU A 613 -8.04 -2.14 -15.55
N VAL A 614 -8.62 -1.92 -14.38
CA VAL A 614 -8.64 -2.85 -13.25
C VAL A 614 -10.05 -3.40 -13.09
N VAL A 615 -10.16 -4.72 -13.02
CA VAL A 615 -11.42 -5.45 -12.84
C VAL A 615 -11.23 -6.48 -11.75
N TYR A 616 -12.06 -6.46 -10.72
CA TYR A 616 -11.95 -7.40 -9.59
C TYR A 616 -13.32 -7.86 -9.13
N ASN A 617 -13.53 -9.18 -9.07
CA ASN A 617 -14.73 -9.78 -8.51
C ASN A 617 -14.52 -10.10 -7.02
N ASN A 618 -14.92 -9.22 -6.10
CA ASN A 618 -14.84 -9.48 -4.66
C ASN A 618 -16.00 -10.37 -4.15
N GLY A 619 -16.26 -11.47 -4.84
CA GLY A 619 -17.27 -12.46 -4.47
C GLY A 619 -16.83 -13.87 -4.86
N ALA A 620 -17.31 -14.87 -4.13
CA ALA A 620 -16.93 -16.26 -4.36
C ALA A 620 -17.52 -16.88 -5.64
N GLN A 621 -18.53 -16.25 -6.24
CA GLN A 621 -19.24 -16.77 -7.41
C GLN A 621 -18.59 -16.24 -8.70
N ALA A 622 -18.40 -17.12 -9.68
CA ALA A 622 -18.03 -16.70 -11.02
C ALA A 622 -19.15 -15.85 -11.64
N THR A 623 -18.77 -14.87 -12.46
CA THR A 623 -19.70 -13.95 -13.11
C THR A 623 -19.26 -13.64 -14.52
N ARG A 624 -20.23 -13.28 -15.37
CA ARG A 624 -19.99 -12.80 -16.73
C ARG A 624 -20.82 -11.55 -16.92
N GLY A 625 -20.21 -10.52 -17.49
CA GLY A 625 -20.87 -9.25 -17.72
C GLY A 625 -20.08 -8.37 -18.66
N ARG A 626 -20.57 -7.14 -18.81
CA ARG A 626 -20.08 -6.16 -19.76
C ARG A 626 -19.85 -4.82 -19.09
N ILE A 627 -18.74 -4.18 -19.45
CA ILE A 627 -18.38 -2.83 -19.03
C ILE A 627 -18.70 -1.88 -20.18
N HIS A 628 -19.37 -0.75 -19.92
CA HIS A 628 -19.72 0.19 -20.99
C HIS A 628 -19.66 1.67 -20.57
N LEU A 629 -20.48 2.10 -19.62
CA LEU A 629 -20.58 3.52 -19.21
C LEU A 629 -19.85 3.75 -17.90
N ALA A 630 -19.11 4.86 -17.84
CA ALA A 630 -18.54 5.36 -16.60
C ALA A 630 -19.64 5.98 -15.73
N ALA A 631 -19.45 5.90 -14.41
CA ALA A 631 -20.29 6.59 -13.44
C ALA A 631 -20.09 8.11 -13.53
N ASP A 632 -21.13 8.86 -13.16
CA ASP A 632 -21.08 10.32 -13.15
C ASP A 632 -19.98 10.82 -12.20
N LYS A 633 -19.34 11.93 -12.58
CA LYS A 633 -18.21 12.52 -11.87
C LYS A 633 -18.34 14.04 -11.87
N ALA A 634 -18.21 14.66 -10.70
CA ALA A 634 -18.18 16.12 -10.59
C ALA A 634 -16.83 16.67 -11.06
N SER A 635 -16.82 17.91 -11.55
CA SER A 635 -15.57 18.63 -11.77
C SER A 635 -14.99 19.07 -10.43
N PRO A 636 -13.66 19.22 -10.30
CA PRO A 636 -13.05 19.78 -9.09
C PRO A 636 -13.51 21.22 -8.79
N GLU A 637 -14.02 21.94 -9.79
CA GLU A 637 -14.42 23.35 -9.69
C GLU A 637 -15.90 23.53 -9.32
N GLU A 638 -16.75 22.53 -9.56
CA GLU A 638 -18.21 22.57 -9.34
C GLU A 638 -18.64 21.41 -8.41
N GLU A 639 -18.37 21.55 -7.11
CA GLU A 639 -18.77 20.56 -6.10
C GLU A 639 -20.28 20.27 -6.13
N GLY A 640 -20.63 18.98 -6.07
CA GLY A 640 -22.01 18.51 -6.03
C GLY A 640 -22.74 18.52 -7.38
N LEU A 641 -22.10 18.96 -8.46
CA LEU A 641 -22.64 18.88 -9.82
C LEU A 641 -21.95 17.76 -10.61
N ALA A 642 -22.48 16.54 -10.49
CA ALA A 642 -21.99 15.39 -11.23
C ALA A 642 -22.37 15.48 -12.73
N LEU A 643 -21.40 15.28 -13.61
CA LEU A 643 -21.61 15.25 -15.05
C LEU A 643 -21.54 13.81 -15.59
N PRO A 644 -22.35 13.46 -16.60
CA PRO A 644 -22.22 12.17 -17.29
C PRO A 644 -20.84 12.03 -17.93
N MET A 645 -20.19 10.90 -17.68
CA MET A 645 -18.88 10.57 -18.25
C MET A 645 -19.02 9.87 -19.61
N PRO A 646 -18.03 9.99 -20.52
CA PRO A 646 -18.05 9.33 -21.81
C PRO A 646 -17.95 7.79 -21.69
N PRO A 647 -18.25 7.03 -22.77
CA PRO A 647 -18.14 5.57 -22.74
C PRO A 647 -16.69 5.11 -22.51
N PHE A 648 -16.52 3.93 -21.92
CA PHE A 648 -15.21 3.46 -21.43
C PHE A 648 -14.10 3.44 -22.48
N TRP A 649 -14.39 3.11 -23.75
CA TRP A 649 -13.36 3.06 -24.79
C TRP A 649 -12.76 4.45 -25.07
N GLN A 650 -13.55 5.52 -24.95
CA GLN A 650 -13.07 6.89 -25.06
C GLN A 650 -12.21 7.27 -23.85
N GLU A 651 -12.59 6.82 -22.65
CA GLU A 651 -11.79 6.99 -21.41
C GLU A 651 -10.44 6.26 -21.46
N LEU A 652 -10.36 5.17 -22.24
CA LEU A 652 -9.10 4.46 -22.53
C LEU A 652 -8.23 5.19 -23.57
N GLY A 653 -8.70 6.31 -24.13
CA GLY A 653 -7.98 7.08 -25.15
C GLY A 653 -7.99 6.43 -26.53
N ILE A 654 -8.99 5.58 -26.80
CA ILE A 654 -9.13 4.90 -28.08
C ILE A 654 -9.89 5.82 -29.04
N ASP A 655 -9.21 6.28 -30.10
CA ASP A 655 -9.85 7.03 -31.18
C ASP A 655 -10.62 6.10 -32.12
N ARG A 656 -11.71 6.60 -32.71
CA ARG A 656 -12.42 5.92 -33.80
C ARG A 656 -11.77 6.30 -35.13
N SER A 657 -10.47 6.07 -35.24
CA SER A 657 -9.79 6.02 -36.53
C SER A 657 -10.40 4.91 -37.41
N ASP A 658 -10.02 4.85 -38.69
CA ASP A 658 -10.37 3.74 -39.60
C ASP A 658 -9.76 2.38 -39.15
N ASP A 659 -9.09 2.32 -38.00
CA ASP A 659 -8.43 1.12 -37.50
C ASP A 659 -9.46 0.11 -36.96
N PRO A 660 -9.47 -1.14 -37.44
CA PRO A 660 -10.52 -2.10 -37.05
C PRO A 660 -10.28 -2.81 -35.71
N PHE A 661 -9.06 -2.76 -35.16
CA PHE A 661 -8.68 -3.54 -33.97
C PHE A 661 -8.01 -2.72 -32.87
N CYS A 662 -8.11 -3.21 -31.64
CA CYS A 662 -7.36 -2.76 -30.48
C CYS A 662 -6.64 -3.93 -29.83
N ARG A 663 -5.37 -3.73 -29.50
CA ARG A 663 -4.60 -4.62 -28.65
C ARG A 663 -4.42 -4.03 -27.26
N PHE A 664 -4.32 -4.91 -26.27
CA PHE A 664 -3.92 -4.59 -24.90
C PHE A 664 -3.27 -5.82 -24.25
N ARG A 665 -2.63 -5.65 -23.10
CA ARG A 665 -1.95 -6.73 -22.39
C ARG A 665 -2.37 -6.83 -20.93
N ASP A 666 -2.34 -8.04 -20.37
CA ASP A 666 -2.49 -8.27 -18.93
C ASP A 666 -1.18 -8.01 -18.17
N LEU A 667 -1.21 -8.10 -16.84
CA LEU A 667 0.00 -7.92 -15.99
C LEU A 667 1.11 -8.93 -16.25
N GLN A 668 0.78 -10.12 -16.75
CA GLN A 668 1.77 -11.13 -17.12
C GLN A 668 2.38 -10.85 -18.50
N GLY A 669 1.89 -9.83 -19.20
CA GLY A 669 2.33 -9.44 -20.54
C GLY A 669 1.62 -10.19 -21.66
N ASN A 670 0.63 -11.03 -21.36
CA ASN A 670 -0.14 -11.69 -22.41
C ASN A 670 -1.01 -10.65 -23.12
N GLN A 671 -0.94 -10.65 -24.44
CA GLN A 671 -1.63 -9.74 -25.31
C GLN A 671 -2.97 -10.32 -25.79
N GLN A 672 -3.96 -9.45 -25.94
CA GLN A 672 -5.28 -9.77 -26.43
C GLN A 672 -5.67 -8.81 -27.56
N LEU A 673 -6.34 -9.34 -28.58
CA LEU A 673 -6.80 -8.60 -29.75
C LEU A 673 -8.32 -8.56 -29.80
N VAL A 674 -8.91 -7.37 -29.89
CA VAL A 674 -10.37 -7.16 -29.91
C VAL A 674 -10.74 -6.21 -31.04
N ALA A 675 -11.85 -6.48 -31.73
CA ALA A 675 -12.37 -5.58 -32.76
C ALA A 675 -12.93 -4.29 -32.12
N LEU A 676 -12.61 -3.12 -32.68
CA LEU A 676 -13.07 -1.83 -32.17
C LEU A 676 -14.60 -1.69 -32.20
N GLU A 677 -15.27 -2.26 -33.21
CA GLU A 677 -16.73 -2.30 -33.25
C GLU A 677 -17.31 -2.99 -32.02
N LYS A 678 -16.76 -4.14 -31.62
CA LYS A 678 -17.20 -4.85 -30.41
C LYS A 678 -16.86 -4.07 -29.15
N LEU A 679 -15.64 -3.53 -29.08
CA LEU A 679 -15.20 -2.73 -27.94
C LEU A 679 -16.08 -1.50 -27.73
N SER A 680 -16.53 -0.85 -28.82
CA SER A 680 -17.43 0.31 -28.76
C SER A 680 -18.81 0.01 -28.17
N GLN A 681 -19.23 -1.26 -28.19
CA GLN A 681 -20.49 -1.75 -27.61
C GLN A 681 -20.32 -2.22 -26.15
N GLY A 682 -19.10 -2.18 -25.62
CA GLY A 682 -18.72 -2.66 -24.28
C GLY A 682 -17.73 -3.82 -24.31
N LEU A 683 -16.89 -3.92 -23.27
CA LEU A 683 -15.97 -5.03 -23.08
C LEU A 683 -16.66 -6.15 -22.28
N GLU A 684 -16.84 -7.31 -22.89
CA GLU A 684 -17.34 -8.51 -22.20
C GLU A 684 -16.20 -9.25 -21.49
N LEU A 685 -16.40 -9.56 -20.22
CA LEU A 685 -15.46 -10.32 -19.40
C LEU A 685 -16.19 -11.43 -18.63
N GLN A 686 -15.47 -12.52 -18.42
CA GLN A 686 -15.83 -13.58 -17.49
C GLN A 686 -14.78 -13.58 -16.39
N LEU A 687 -15.24 -13.64 -15.14
CA LEU A 687 -14.43 -13.61 -13.94
C LEU A 687 -14.80 -14.80 -13.06
N ASP A 688 -13.81 -15.56 -12.61
CA ASP A 688 -13.98 -16.54 -11.54
C ASP A 688 -14.14 -15.83 -10.18
N GLY A 689 -14.45 -16.60 -9.13
CA GLY A 689 -14.60 -16.06 -7.78
C GLY A 689 -13.28 -15.48 -7.27
N TYR A 690 -13.30 -14.25 -6.76
CA TYR A 690 -12.10 -13.51 -6.31
C TYR A 690 -11.05 -13.23 -7.41
N GLU A 691 -11.37 -13.44 -8.69
CA GLU A 691 -10.44 -13.13 -9.78
C GLU A 691 -10.28 -11.62 -9.97
N HIS A 692 -9.03 -11.17 -10.12
CA HIS A 692 -8.66 -9.83 -10.55
C HIS A 692 -7.93 -9.86 -11.89
N LEU A 693 -8.28 -8.93 -12.76
CA LEU A 693 -7.66 -8.69 -14.06
C LEU A 693 -7.21 -7.24 -14.12
N VAL A 694 -5.98 -7.03 -14.57
CA VAL A 694 -5.44 -5.69 -14.80
C VAL A 694 -4.87 -5.66 -16.21
N PHE A 695 -5.42 -4.77 -17.03
CA PHE A 695 -5.03 -4.57 -18.41
C PHE A 695 -4.34 -3.22 -18.60
N SER A 696 -3.40 -3.17 -19.53
CA SER A 696 -2.64 -1.97 -19.88
C SER A 696 -2.30 -1.95 -21.37
N ASP A 697 -1.69 -0.85 -21.82
CA ASP A 697 -1.16 -0.69 -23.18
C ASP A 697 -2.21 -0.86 -24.29
N PHE A 698 -3.31 -0.11 -24.16
CA PHE A 698 -4.35 -0.05 -25.17
C PHE A 698 -3.85 0.69 -26.42
N GLN A 699 -3.85 0.02 -27.58
CA GLN A 699 -3.38 0.58 -28.84
C GLN A 699 -4.28 0.16 -30.00
N THR A 700 -4.67 1.11 -30.85
CA THR A 700 -5.37 0.82 -32.11
C THR A 700 -4.40 0.26 -33.14
N LEU A 701 -4.89 -0.65 -33.99
CA LEU A 701 -4.11 -1.30 -35.03
C LEU A 701 -4.81 -1.16 -36.37
N SER A 702 -4.10 -0.57 -37.33
CA SER A 702 -4.54 -0.51 -38.72
C SER A 702 -4.34 -1.87 -39.40
N ASP A 703 -5.29 -2.25 -40.26
CA ASP A 703 -5.28 -3.53 -40.97
C ASP A 703 -5.35 -3.33 -42.48
N GLU A 704 -4.32 -2.68 -43.03
CA GLU A 704 -4.23 -2.40 -44.47
C GLU A 704 -4.11 -3.68 -45.32
N ASP A 705 -3.43 -4.71 -44.80
CA ASP A 705 -3.14 -5.98 -45.50
C ASP A 705 -4.11 -7.13 -45.15
N GLY A 706 -5.06 -6.90 -44.24
CA GLY A 706 -6.01 -7.90 -43.75
C GLY A 706 -5.39 -8.98 -42.85
N SER A 707 -4.13 -8.84 -42.43
CA SER A 707 -3.42 -9.81 -41.61
C SER A 707 -3.94 -9.84 -40.17
N TRP A 708 -4.34 -8.68 -39.61
CA TRP A 708 -4.92 -8.60 -38.27
C TRP A 708 -6.31 -9.21 -38.23
N GLN A 709 -7.13 -9.04 -39.27
CA GLN A 709 -8.43 -9.69 -39.39
C GLN A 709 -8.32 -11.22 -39.43
N LYS A 710 -7.32 -11.77 -40.12
CA LYS A 710 -7.03 -13.20 -40.13
C LYS A 710 -6.59 -13.70 -38.76
N LEU A 711 -5.70 -12.97 -38.09
CA LEU A 711 -5.25 -13.31 -36.74
C LEU A 711 -6.41 -13.27 -35.74
N TYR A 712 -7.24 -12.23 -35.79
CA TYR A 712 -8.41 -12.07 -34.93
C TYR A 712 -9.36 -13.27 -35.03
N GLN A 713 -9.63 -13.74 -36.26
CA GLN A 713 -10.44 -14.93 -36.50
C GLN A 713 -9.76 -16.21 -35.98
N HIS A 714 -8.44 -16.32 -36.14
CA HIS A 714 -7.66 -17.47 -35.69
C HIS A 714 -7.61 -17.59 -34.15
N LEU A 715 -7.36 -16.47 -33.46
CA LEU A 715 -7.27 -16.44 -32.01
C LEU A 715 -8.63 -16.64 -31.35
N ASN A 716 -9.71 -16.14 -31.97
CA ASN A 716 -11.08 -16.26 -31.46
C ASN A 716 -11.19 -15.87 -29.96
N GLY A 717 -10.56 -14.75 -29.59
CA GLY A 717 -10.53 -14.24 -28.22
C GLY A 717 -9.47 -14.83 -27.29
N ARG A 718 -8.62 -15.76 -27.77
CA ARG A 718 -7.50 -16.31 -26.99
C ARG A 718 -6.42 -15.26 -26.75
N LYS A 719 -5.89 -15.22 -25.52
CA LYS A 719 -4.71 -14.44 -25.12
C LYS A 719 -3.43 -15.15 -25.57
N VAL A 720 -2.42 -14.40 -25.99
CA VAL A 720 -1.13 -14.93 -26.46
C VAL A 720 0.03 -14.09 -25.94
N SER A 721 1.21 -14.66 -25.77
CA SER A 721 2.36 -13.92 -25.26
C SER A 721 2.86 -12.81 -26.20
N ASN A 722 2.64 -12.95 -27.51
CA ASN A 722 3.04 -11.97 -28.52
C ASN A 722 2.13 -12.05 -29.76
N LEU A 723 1.28 -11.05 -29.98
CA LEU A 723 0.36 -11.00 -31.13
C LEU A 723 1.10 -10.89 -32.46
N GLU A 724 2.21 -10.17 -32.51
CA GLU A 724 2.97 -9.96 -33.74
C GLU A 724 3.61 -11.27 -34.21
N ARG A 725 4.14 -12.06 -33.25
CA ARG A 725 4.63 -13.42 -33.52
C ARG A 725 3.55 -14.28 -34.16
N GLU A 726 2.36 -14.35 -33.56
CA GLU A 726 1.25 -15.15 -34.08
C GLU A 726 0.79 -14.66 -35.47
N ARG A 727 0.77 -13.32 -35.68
CA ARG A 727 0.42 -12.70 -36.96
C ARG A 727 1.37 -13.15 -38.07
N LEU A 728 2.68 -13.01 -37.83
CA LEU A 728 3.73 -13.37 -38.78
C LEU A 728 3.75 -14.88 -39.04
N GLY A 729 3.52 -15.70 -38.01
CA GLY A 729 3.44 -17.15 -38.15
C GLY A 729 2.28 -17.64 -39.02
N ILE A 730 1.16 -16.91 -39.03
CA ILE A 730 0.03 -17.18 -39.94
C ILE A 730 0.35 -16.68 -41.36
N LEU A 731 0.84 -15.44 -41.47
CA LEU A 731 1.10 -14.79 -42.75
C LEU A 731 2.18 -15.54 -43.57
N TYR A 732 3.25 -15.95 -42.89
CA TYR A 732 4.42 -16.57 -43.49
C TYR A 732 4.56 -18.06 -43.11
N GLN A 733 3.44 -18.74 -42.81
CA GLN A 733 3.45 -20.14 -42.35
C GLN A 733 4.31 -21.09 -43.22
N PRO A 734 4.29 -21.02 -44.56
CA PRO A 734 5.15 -21.86 -45.40
C PRO A 734 6.64 -21.58 -45.17
N LEU A 735 7.02 -20.30 -45.03
CA LEU A 735 8.40 -19.90 -44.73
C LEU A 735 8.81 -20.37 -43.35
N TRP A 736 7.95 -20.21 -42.33
CA TRP A 736 8.23 -20.67 -40.97
C TRP A 736 8.49 -22.17 -40.92
N LYS A 737 7.65 -22.97 -41.58
CA LYS A 737 7.82 -24.43 -41.66
C LYS A 737 9.11 -24.81 -42.38
N ALA A 738 9.42 -24.16 -43.50
CA ALA A 738 10.62 -24.43 -44.27
C ALA A 738 11.89 -24.02 -43.49
N PHE A 739 11.90 -22.83 -42.90
CA PHE A 739 13.01 -22.33 -42.08
C PHE A 739 13.27 -23.23 -40.86
N ALA A 740 12.22 -23.60 -40.12
CA ALA A 740 12.34 -24.52 -38.99
C ALA A 740 12.88 -25.90 -39.40
N ALA A 741 12.57 -26.39 -40.62
CA ALA A 741 13.08 -27.65 -41.13
C ALA A 741 14.57 -27.57 -41.54
N LEU A 742 15.02 -26.41 -42.03
CA LEU A 742 16.42 -26.16 -42.36
C LEU A 742 17.31 -26.21 -41.12
N PHE A 743 16.86 -25.60 -40.02
CA PHE A 743 17.63 -25.47 -38.79
C PHE A 743 17.29 -26.55 -37.74
N ASP A 744 16.85 -27.72 -38.18
CA ASP A 744 16.62 -28.86 -37.29
C ASP A 744 17.92 -29.25 -36.56
N GLN A 745 17.93 -29.04 -35.25
CA GLN A 745 19.11 -29.23 -34.39
C GLN A 745 19.63 -30.67 -34.43
N GLY A 746 18.76 -31.66 -34.61
CA GLY A 746 19.16 -33.07 -34.74
C GLY A 746 19.96 -33.33 -36.02
N ARG A 747 19.47 -32.83 -37.16
CA ARG A 747 20.19 -32.89 -38.45
C ARG A 747 21.52 -32.15 -38.38
N LEU A 748 21.53 -30.93 -37.84
CA LEU A 748 22.74 -30.12 -37.71
C LEU A 748 23.77 -30.74 -36.76
N HIS A 749 23.34 -31.38 -35.67
CA HIS A 749 24.24 -32.08 -34.76
C HIS A 749 24.91 -33.29 -35.42
N VAL A 750 24.15 -34.09 -36.20
CA VAL A 750 24.71 -35.22 -36.97
C VAL A 750 25.72 -34.73 -38.00
N LEU A 751 25.45 -33.60 -38.66
CA LEU A 751 26.38 -32.98 -39.61
C LEU A 751 27.65 -32.44 -38.93
N ALA A 752 27.51 -31.74 -37.80
CA ALA A 752 28.63 -31.24 -37.01
C ALA A 752 29.56 -32.38 -36.54
N GLY A 753 29.00 -33.50 -36.07
CA GLY A 753 29.75 -34.68 -35.69
C GLY A 753 30.44 -35.38 -36.87
N GLY A 754 29.77 -35.43 -38.02
CA GLY A 754 30.30 -35.98 -39.27
C GLY A 754 31.55 -35.27 -39.79
N LEU A 755 31.60 -33.94 -39.64
CA LEU A 755 32.70 -33.09 -40.13
C LEU A 755 34.06 -33.35 -39.48
N VAL A 756 34.09 -33.89 -38.26
CA VAL A 756 35.34 -34.11 -37.50
C VAL A 756 35.88 -35.53 -37.65
N THR A 757 35.04 -36.51 -37.98
CA THR A 757 35.43 -37.93 -38.00
C THR A 757 36.09 -38.39 -39.31
N ALA A 758 36.27 -37.48 -40.28
CA ALA A 758 36.91 -37.72 -41.59
C ALA A 758 36.36 -38.91 -42.42
N ARG A 759 35.18 -39.45 -42.07
CA ARG A 759 34.48 -40.48 -42.85
C ARG A 759 33.10 -39.99 -43.23
N GLN A 760 32.97 -39.50 -44.47
CA GLN A 760 31.68 -39.30 -45.10
C GLN A 760 30.96 -40.65 -45.19
N THR A 761 29.84 -40.76 -44.49
CA THR A 761 28.95 -41.92 -44.59
C THR A 761 27.83 -41.57 -45.56
N ARG A 762 27.29 -42.57 -46.29
CA ARG A 762 26.14 -42.35 -47.21
C ARG A 762 24.99 -41.53 -46.60
N PRO A 763 24.66 -41.66 -45.29
CA PRO A 763 23.69 -40.79 -44.64
C PRO A 763 24.06 -39.29 -44.59
N ILE A 764 25.34 -38.94 -44.35
CA ILE A 764 25.79 -37.54 -44.28
C ILE A 764 25.70 -36.88 -45.67
N ASP A 765 26.17 -37.57 -46.71
CA ASP A 765 26.09 -37.08 -48.10
C ASP A 765 24.66 -36.83 -48.56
N LYS A 766 23.74 -37.70 -48.10
CA LYS A 766 22.31 -37.53 -48.35
C LYS A 766 21.76 -36.31 -47.63
N ILE A 767 22.05 -36.15 -46.33
CA ILE A 767 21.59 -34.99 -45.55
C ILE A 767 22.09 -33.67 -46.16
N MET A 768 23.36 -33.60 -46.59
CA MET A 768 23.92 -32.40 -47.24
C MET A 768 23.24 -32.09 -48.59
N SER A 769 22.97 -33.12 -49.39
CA SER A 769 22.26 -32.97 -50.66
C SER A 769 20.83 -32.49 -50.44
N ASP A 770 20.12 -33.09 -49.47
CA ASP A 770 18.74 -32.74 -49.13
C ASP A 770 18.68 -31.29 -48.61
N LEU A 771 19.58 -30.90 -47.68
CA LEU A 771 19.66 -29.53 -47.18
C LEU A 771 20.03 -28.49 -48.25
N SER A 772 20.89 -28.83 -49.22
CA SER A 772 21.23 -27.92 -50.32
C SER A 772 19.99 -27.62 -51.16
N VAL A 773 19.20 -28.66 -51.47
CA VAL A 773 17.93 -28.52 -52.19
C VAL A 773 16.93 -27.70 -51.37
N GLU A 774 16.80 -28.00 -50.07
CA GLU A 774 15.90 -27.29 -49.17
C GLU A 774 16.30 -25.80 -49.01
N CYS A 775 17.59 -25.48 -48.90
CA CYS A 775 18.07 -24.09 -48.77
C CYS A 775 17.78 -23.27 -50.04
N ASN A 776 18.03 -23.85 -51.21
CA ASN A 776 17.73 -23.19 -52.49
C ASN A 776 16.22 -23.02 -52.69
N ALA A 777 15.42 -24.04 -52.31
CA ALA A 777 13.97 -23.94 -52.33
C ALA A 777 13.46 -22.85 -51.38
N PHE A 778 14.02 -22.77 -50.17
CA PHE A 778 13.69 -21.74 -49.20
C PHE A 778 14.04 -20.34 -49.70
N ALA A 779 15.23 -20.14 -50.27
CA ALA A 779 15.61 -18.85 -50.86
C ALA A 779 14.63 -18.42 -51.97
N GLY A 780 14.20 -19.37 -52.82
CA GLY A 780 13.14 -19.13 -53.81
C GLY A 780 11.79 -18.79 -53.19
N MET A 781 11.41 -19.45 -52.09
CA MET A 781 10.19 -19.14 -51.36
C MET A 781 10.20 -17.72 -50.79
N VAL A 782 11.32 -17.29 -50.19
CA VAL A 782 11.50 -15.92 -49.65
C VAL A 782 11.28 -14.89 -50.76
N ALA A 783 11.95 -15.05 -51.90
CA ALA A 783 11.82 -14.14 -53.04
C ALA A 783 10.39 -14.05 -53.59
N SER A 784 9.59 -15.12 -53.45
CA SER A 784 8.19 -15.15 -53.90
C SER A 784 7.17 -14.71 -52.86
N SER A 785 7.53 -14.69 -51.57
CA SER A 785 6.60 -14.47 -50.45
C SER A 785 6.68 -13.07 -49.86
N ILE A 786 7.73 -12.29 -50.19
CA ILE A 786 7.95 -10.94 -49.70
C ILE A 786 7.72 -9.95 -50.83
N GLU A 787 6.73 -9.05 -50.67
CA GLU A 787 6.47 -7.99 -51.64
C GLU A 787 7.59 -6.94 -51.64
N GLY A 788 8.03 -6.50 -52.82
CA GLY A 788 9.13 -5.52 -52.95
C GLY A 788 10.53 -6.08 -52.69
N PHE A 789 10.71 -7.40 -52.78
CA PHE A 789 12.01 -8.03 -52.61
C PHE A 789 12.95 -7.75 -53.80
N ASP A 790 13.98 -6.93 -53.57
CA ASP A 790 14.97 -6.49 -54.59
C ASP A 790 16.17 -7.43 -54.75
N GLY A 791 16.21 -8.53 -53.99
CA GLY A 791 17.29 -9.50 -54.00
C GLY A 791 17.29 -10.38 -55.26
N HIS A 792 18.32 -10.27 -56.11
CA HIS A 792 18.45 -11.13 -57.29
C HIS A 792 19.86 -11.73 -57.35
N SER A 793 19.94 -13.06 -57.25
CA SER A 793 21.20 -13.80 -57.32
C SER A 793 21.02 -15.08 -58.11
N THR A 794 22.02 -15.43 -58.93
CA THR A 794 22.11 -16.74 -59.60
C THR A 794 22.86 -17.77 -58.74
N PHE A 795 23.21 -17.42 -57.51
CA PHE A 795 23.96 -18.27 -56.60
C PHE A 795 23.11 -19.47 -56.17
N GLN A 796 23.65 -20.68 -56.39
CA GLN A 796 23.06 -21.94 -55.92
C GLN A 796 23.87 -22.41 -54.72
N ILE A 797 23.18 -22.66 -53.61
CA ILE A 797 23.77 -23.17 -52.38
C ILE A 797 24.15 -24.64 -52.62
N ASP A 798 25.45 -24.93 -52.68
CA ASP A 798 25.99 -26.28 -52.68
C ASP A 798 26.70 -26.54 -51.34
N LEU A 799 25.97 -27.16 -50.41
CA LEU A 799 26.53 -27.51 -49.11
C LEU A 799 27.62 -28.58 -49.25
N LYS A 800 27.67 -29.41 -50.29
CA LYS A 800 28.76 -30.40 -50.41
C LYS A 800 30.11 -29.75 -50.64
N ALA A 801 30.15 -28.71 -51.48
CA ALA A 801 31.36 -27.92 -51.70
C ALA A 801 31.79 -27.21 -50.40
N LEU A 802 30.84 -26.53 -49.75
CA LEU A 802 31.08 -25.86 -48.47
C LEU A 802 31.58 -26.81 -47.38
N PHE A 803 31.00 -28.01 -47.30
CA PHE A 803 31.37 -29.02 -46.32
C PHE A 803 32.72 -29.65 -46.62
N ALA A 804 33.07 -29.85 -47.89
CA ALA A 804 34.40 -30.35 -48.27
C ALA A 804 35.49 -29.38 -47.78
N ASP A 805 35.29 -28.08 -48.02
CA ASP A 805 36.23 -27.03 -47.61
C ASP A 805 36.33 -26.92 -46.08
N LEU A 806 35.20 -26.91 -45.37
CA LEU A 806 35.16 -26.89 -43.90
C LEU A 806 35.74 -28.15 -43.26
N SER A 807 35.53 -29.33 -43.86
CA SER A 807 36.07 -30.59 -43.33
C SER A 807 37.59 -30.68 -43.45
N GLY A 808 38.15 -30.15 -44.56
CA GLY A 808 39.59 -30.00 -44.73
C GLY A 808 40.15 -29.04 -43.69
N TRP A 809 39.51 -27.88 -43.53
CA TRP A 809 39.88 -26.87 -42.54
C TRP A 809 39.86 -27.41 -41.09
N LEU A 810 38.77 -28.06 -40.67
CA LEU A 810 38.64 -28.63 -39.33
C LEU A 810 39.65 -29.75 -39.08
N SER A 811 40.02 -30.51 -40.12
CA SER A 811 41.05 -31.56 -40.03
C SER A 811 42.45 -30.97 -39.82
N GLU A 812 42.77 -29.85 -40.48
CA GLU A 812 44.01 -29.11 -40.26
C GLU A 812 44.06 -28.51 -38.85
N LEU A 813 42.96 -27.91 -38.40
CA LEU A 813 42.83 -27.29 -37.08
C LEU A 813 42.92 -28.32 -35.94
N ALA A 814 42.40 -29.53 -36.16
CA ALA A 814 42.56 -30.66 -35.23
C ALA A 814 44.02 -31.17 -35.12
N ALA A 815 44.84 -30.96 -36.17
CA ALA A 815 46.24 -31.37 -36.21
C ALA A 815 47.20 -30.33 -35.59
N ALA A 816 46.75 -29.09 -35.38
CA ALA A 816 47.57 -27.95 -35.01
C ALA A 816 47.92 -27.83 -33.50
N GLU A 817 48.47 -26.67 -33.10
CA GLU A 817 48.93 -26.40 -31.73
C GLU A 817 47.80 -26.48 -30.68
N ALA A 818 48.17 -26.47 -29.39
CA ALA A 818 47.26 -26.78 -28.26
C ALA A 818 45.97 -25.95 -28.21
N VAL A 819 46.00 -24.71 -28.71
CA VAL A 819 44.83 -23.82 -28.67
C VAL A 819 43.85 -24.08 -29.80
N GLU A 820 44.35 -24.41 -30.99
CA GLU A 820 43.52 -24.80 -32.10
C GLU A 820 42.81 -26.13 -31.77
N LYS A 821 43.50 -27.04 -31.07
CA LYS A 821 42.87 -28.25 -30.49
C LYS A 821 41.77 -27.97 -29.47
N MET A 822 41.90 -26.90 -28.68
CA MET A 822 40.86 -26.49 -27.72
C MET A 822 39.59 -26.02 -28.44
N LEU A 823 39.73 -25.25 -29.53
CA LEU A 823 38.63 -24.80 -30.38
C LEU A 823 37.97 -25.97 -31.12
N ALA A 824 38.76 -26.91 -31.63
CA ALA A 824 38.26 -28.17 -32.19
C ALA A 824 37.48 -29.00 -31.15
N GLY A 825 37.90 -28.98 -29.88
CA GLY A 825 37.18 -29.63 -28.78
C GLY A 825 35.81 -29.02 -28.47
N GLN A 826 35.62 -27.72 -28.73
CA GLN A 826 34.33 -27.04 -28.56
C GLN A 826 33.37 -27.28 -29.73
N TRP A 827 33.85 -27.74 -30.90
CA TRP A 827 33.05 -27.99 -32.10
C TRP A 827 32.02 -29.11 -31.93
N GLN A 828 32.43 -30.27 -31.42
CA GLN A 828 31.54 -31.45 -31.32
C GLN A 828 30.59 -31.38 -30.12
N GLY A 829 30.96 -30.64 -29.08
CA GLY A 829 30.22 -30.62 -27.83
C GLY A 829 30.39 -31.91 -27.03
N THR A 830 29.53 -32.12 -26.04
CA THR A 830 29.48 -33.35 -25.23
C THR A 830 28.20 -34.12 -25.51
N ARG A 831 28.03 -35.33 -24.94
CA ARG A 831 26.77 -36.09 -25.08
C ARG A 831 25.54 -35.35 -24.53
N SER A 832 25.74 -34.38 -23.65
CA SER A 832 24.67 -33.61 -23.00
C SER A 832 24.55 -32.16 -23.48
N GLN A 833 25.51 -31.65 -24.27
CA GLN A 833 25.53 -30.26 -24.74
C GLN A 833 25.91 -30.19 -26.21
N ALA A 834 25.12 -29.48 -27.02
CA ALA A 834 25.46 -29.22 -28.42
C ALA A 834 26.78 -28.43 -28.50
N GLY A 835 27.71 -28.87 -29.34
CA GLY A 835 28.95 -28.13 -29.58
C GLY A 835 28.72 -26.90 -30.45
N LEU A 836 29.71 -26.01 -30.48
CA LEU A 836 29.72 -24.82 -31.34
C LEU A 836 29.54 -25.15 -32.84
N GLY A 837 29.74 -26.41 -33.25
CA GLY A 837 29.49 -26.85 -34.63
C GLY A 837 28.06 -26.61 -35.09
N VAL A 838 27.05 -26.77 -34.23
CA VAL A 838 25.65 -26.49 -34.62
C VAL A 838 25.43 -24.99 -34.83
N THR A 839 25.98 -24.16 -33.94
CA THR A 839 25.97 -22.69 -34.05
C THR A 839 26.65 -22.22 -35.33
N ILE A 840 27.85 -22.72 -35.62
CA ILE A 840 28.65 -22.31 -36.77
C ILE A 840 28.02 -22.80 -38.09
N LEU A 841 27.51 -24.02 -38.14
CA LEU A 841 26.78 -24.51 -39.31
C LEU A 841 25.52 -23.68 -39.56
N SER A 842 24.81 -23.30 -38.50
CA SER A 842 23.64 -22.44 -38.63
C SER A 842 24.01 -21.06 -39.19
N TRP A 843 25.03 -20.43 -38.63
CA TRP A 843 25.57 -19.16 -39.16
C TRP A 843 25.98 -19.28 -40.63
N LEU A 844 26.72 -20.33 -41.01
CA LEU A 844 27.14 -20.54 -42.40
C LEU A 844 25.96 -20.75 -43.34
N MET A 845 24.92 -21.44 -42.90
CA MET A 845 23.69 -21.60 -43.68
C MET A 845 23.00 -20.26 -43.89
N LEU A 846 22.90 -19.42 -42.86
CA LEU A 846 22.39 -18.04 -43.00
C LEU A 846 23.23 -17.23 -43.98
N GLN A 847 24.56 -17.37 -43.96
CA GLN A 847 25.42 -16.65 -44.92
C GLN A 847 25.20 -17.08 -46.37
N ASN A 848 25.08 -18.38 -46.61
CA ASN A 848 24.79 -18.87 -47.95
C ASN A 848 23.37 -18.50 -48.39
N LEU A 849 22.41 -18.45 -47.47
CA LEU A 849 21.06 -17.93 -47.75
C LEU A 849 21.13 -16.44 -48.12
N SER A 850 21.89 -15.63 -47.39
CA SER A 850 22.10 -14.21 -47.71
C SER A 850 22.66 -14.00 -49.14
N GLN A 851 23.65 -14.80 -49.53
CA GLN A 851 24.23 -14.78 -50.89
C GLN A 851 23.25 -15.28 -51.96
N ALA A 852 22.47 -16.32 -51.68
CA ALA A 852 21.44 -16.84 -52.58
C ALA A 852 20.28 -15.85 -52.75
N LEU A 853 20.02 -15.02 -51.74
CA LEU A 853 19.05 -13.94 -51.77
C LEU A 853 19.62 -12.66 -52.41
N GLY A 854 20.92 -12.59 -52.66
CA GLY A 854 21.56 -11.46 -53.36
C GLY A 854 21.81 -10.23 -52.49
N PHE A 855 21.86 -10.39 -51.16
CA PHE A 855 22.18 -9.28 -50.27
C PHE A 855 23.68 -9.01 -50.24
N SER A 856 24.06 -7.72 -50.29
CA SER A 856 25.45 -7.27 -50.17
C SER A 856 25.95 -7.20 -48.73
N ASP A 857 25.04 -7.14 -47.76
CA ASP A 857 25.31 -7.11 -46.32
C ASP A 857 24.46 -8.18 -45.63
N GLU A 858 25.12 -8.98 -44.81
CA GLU A 858 24.58 -10.14 -44.10
C GLU A 858 23.58 -9.71 -43.01
N SER A 859 23.67 -8.47 -42.53
CA SER A 859 22.70 -7.87 -41.59
C SER A 859 21.32 -7.65 -42.21
N HIS A 860 21.23 -7.28 -43.51
CA HIS A 860 19.94 -7.14 -44.20
C HIS A 860 19.19 -8.46 -44.31
N CYS A 861 19.91 -9.59 -44.42
CA CYS A 861 19.28 -10.91 -44.42
C CYS A 861 18.54 -11.17 -43.10
N PHE A 862 19.13 -10.74 -41.98
CA PHE A 862 18.49 -10.86 -40.67
C PHE A 862 17.30 -9.92 -40.51
N GLU A 863 17.39 -8.67 -40.98
CA GLU A 863 16.26 -7.73 -40.97
C GLU A 863 15.06 -8.28 -41.76
N VAL A 864 15.31 -8.86 -42.94
CA VAL A 864 14.28 -9.50 -43.76
C VAL A 864 13.69 -10.72 -43.05
N PHE A 865 14.53 -11.57 -42.44
CA PHE A 865 14.07 -12.72 -41.68
C PHE A 865 13.25 -12.33 -40.45
N ALA A 866 13.64 -11.28 -39.74
CA ALA A 866 12.89 -10.72 -38.61
C ALA A 866 11.57 -10.08 -39.07
N SER A 867 11.53 -9.42 -40.23
CA SER A 867 10.30 -8.85 -40.80
C SER A 867 9.24 -9.92 -41.13
N CYS A 868 9.67 -11.17 -41.36
CA CYS A 868 8.79 -12.31 -41.54
C CYS A 868 8.63 -13.18 -40.28
N GLY A 869 9.24 -12.81 -39.16
CA GLY A 869 9.16 -13.52 -37.88
C GLY A 869 9.89 -14.87 -37.85
N LEU A 870 10.87 -15.08 -38.73
CA LEU A 870 11.60 -16.36 -38.80
C LEU A 870 12.55 -16.56 -37.61
N ASP A 871 12.96 -15.49 -36.95
CA ASP A 871 13.65 -15.50 -35.67
C ASP A 871 12.77 -16.15 -34.57
N PHE A 872 11.48 -15.81 -34.52
CA PHE A 872 10.54 -16.49 -33.64
C PHE A 872 10.39 -17.97 -33.98
N ALA A 873 10.26 -18.30 -35.28
CA ALA A 873 10.16 -19.68 -35.74
C ALA A 873 11.40 -20.51 -35.36
N TRP A 874 12.57 -19.88 -35.30
CA TRP A 874 13.81 -20.53 -34.91
C TRP A 874 13.84 -20.83 -33.41
N GLN A 875 13.41 -19.87 -32.59
CA GLN A 875 13.37 -20.00 -31.12
C GLN A 875 12.35 -21.05 -30.67
N GLU A 876 11.16 -21.14 -31.27
CA GLU A 876 10.12 -22.11 -30.86
C GLU A 876 10.54 -23.58 -30.98
N ARG A 877 11.54 -23.89 -31.81
CA ARG A 877 12.05 -25.25 -32.02
C ARG A 877 13.16 -25.64 -31.07
N ALA A 878 13.69 -24.71 -30.28
CA ALA A 878 14.65 -25.02 -29.24
C ALA A 878 13.95 -25.75 -28.09
N ALA A 879 14.31 -27.01 -27.88
CA ALA A 879 13.74 -27.88 -26.85
C ALA A 879 14.54 -27.84 -25.53
N SER A 880 15.63 -27.08 -25.47
CA SER A 880 16.48 -26.92 -24.29
C SER A 880 17.20 -25.57 -24.29
N GLU A 881 17.60 -25.09 -23.11
CA GLU A 881 18.38 -23.85 -22.95
C GLU A 881 19.67 -23.84 -23.79
N ASP A 882 20.31 -25.00 -23.99
CA ASP A 882 21.50 -25.11 -24.83
C ASP A 882 21.20 -24.90 -26.32
N GLN A 883 20.01 -25.30 -26.79
CA GLN A 883 19.57 -25.03 -28.16
C GLN A 883 19.22 -23.55 -28.34
N ASP A 884 18.55 -22.94 -27.37
CA ASP A 884 18.27 -21.49 -27.37
C ASP A 884 19.57 -20.68 -27.43
N ARG A 885 20.58 -21.07 -26.64
CA ARG A 885 21.92 -20.47 -26.68
C ARG A 885 22.59 -20.63 -28.04
N ALA A 886 22.44 -21.78 -28.70
CA ALA A 886 23.02 -22.02 -30.01
C ALA A 886 22.38 -21.15 -31.10
N VAL A 887 21.05 -20.97 -31.06
CA VAL A 887 20.30 -20.06 -31.94
C VAL A 887 20.76 -18.63 -31.72
N PHE A 888 20.78 -18.18 -30.47
CA PHE A 888 21.22 -16.85 -30.09
C PHE A 888 22.64 -16.54 -30.60
N LEU A 889 23.59 -17.44 -30.36
CA LEU A 889 24.96 -17.29 -30.83
C LEU A 889 25.04 -17.23 -32.36
N ALA A 890 24.28 -18.04 -33.09
CA ALA A 890 24.31 -18.02 -34.55
C ALA A 890 23.78 -16.70 -35.12
N THR A 891 22.72 -16.15 -34.51
CA THR A 891 22.21 -14.82 -34.81
C THR A 891 23.24 -13.74 -34.51
N LEU A 892 23.88 -13.81 -33.33
CA LEU A 892 24.91 -12.85 -32.93
C LEU A 892 26.10 -12.87 -33.89
N LEU A 893 26.58 -14.06 -34.27
CA LEU A 893 27.64 -14.23 -35.26
C LEU A 893 27.26 -13.60 -36.60
N THR A 894 26.02 -13.76 -37.06
CA THR A 894 25.56 -13.14 -38.31
C THR A 894 25.68 -11.62 -38.25
N LYS A 895 25.28 -11.00 -37.14
CA LYS A 895 25.42 -9.55 -36.92
C LYS A 895 26.87 -9.09 -36.81
N THR A 896 27.77 -9.91 -36.25
CA THR A 896 29.17 -9.53 -36.03
C THR A 896 30.09 -9.76 -37.23
N ALA A 897 29.69 -10.59 -38.19
CA ALA A 897 30.49 -10.92 -39.38
C ALA A 897 30.82 -9.67 -40.24
N GLY A 898 29.92 -8.69 -40.29
CA GLY A 898 30.10 -7.43 -41.02
C GLY A 898 30.83 -6.31 -40.25
N MET A 899 31.19 -6.51 -38.98
CA MET A 899 31.81 -5.46 -38.16
C MET A 899 33.26 -5.16 -38.58
N GLN A 900 33.58 -3.87 -38.74
CA GLN A 900 34.94 -3.39 -38.99
C GLN A 900 35.31 -2.32 -37.94
N PRO A 901 36.32 -2.54 -37.07
CA PRO A 901 37.17 -3.73 -36.97
C PRO A 901 36.48 -4.94 -36.30
N HIS A 902 36.88 -6.16 -36.67
CA HIS A 902 36.23 -7.40 -36.21
C HIS A 902 36.43 -7.64 -34.69
N PRO A 903 35.40 -8.11 -33.95
CA PRO A 903 35.48 -8.32 -32.50
C PRO A 903 36.58 -9.29 -32.04
N ALA A 904 37.03 -10.20 -32.89
CA ALA A 904 38.13 -11.12 -32.56
C ALA A 904 39.47 -10.41 -32.30
N VAL A 905 39.69 -9.22 -32.88
CA VAL A 905 40.94 -8.46 -32.77
C VAL A 905 40.78 -7.11 -32.07
N ASP A 906 39.59 -6.51 -32.12
CA ASP A 906 39.31 -5.22 -31.49
C ASP A 906 38.63 -5.37 -30.13
N ALA A 907 39.17 -4.69 -29.11
CA ALA A 907 38.70 -4.83 -27.73
C ALA A 907 37.38 -4.10 -27.48
N ARG A 908 37.16 -2.95 -28.13
CA ARG A 908 35.94 -2.15 -27.97
C ARG A 908 34.74 -2.83 -28.63
N ALA A 909 34.93 -3.39 -29.82
CA ALA A 909 33.92 -4.16 -30.53
C ALA A 909 33.50 -5.39 -29.70
N PHE A 910 34.45 -6.08 -29.06
CA PHE A 910 34.13 -7.21 -28.18
C PHE A 910 33.45 -6.76 -26.87
N ALA A 911 33.92 -5.67 -26.26
CA ALA A 911 33.31 -5.09 -25.07
C ALA A 911 31.86 -4.64 -25.32
N HIS A 912 31.58 -4.07 -26.50
CA HIS A 912 30.23 -3.71 -26.93
C HIS A 912 29.32 -4.94 -26.94
N LEU A 913 29.79 -6.08 -27.45
CA LEU A 913 29.00 -7.33 -27.41
C LEU A 913 28.72 -7.80 -25.97
N CYS A 914 29.64 -7.58 -25.03
CA CYS A 914 29.44 -7.90 -23.62
C CYS A 914 28.51 -6.92 -22.89
N GLN A 915 28.38 -5.68 -23.38
CA GLN A 915 27.54 -4.63 -22.79
C GLN A 915 26.13 -4.58 -23.38
N ASP A 916 25.95 -5.13 -24.58
CA ASP A 916 24.67 -5.17 -25.27
C ASP A 916 23.63 -5.91 -24.43
N ARG A 917 22.51 -5.23 -24.15
CA ARG A 917 21.41 -5.79 -23.36
C ARG A 917 20.84 -7.05 -24.00
N ASP A 918 20.83 -7.12 -25.33
CA ASP A 918 20.30 -8.27 -26.05
C ASP A 918 21.14 -9.53 -25.79
N ASN A 919 22.45 -9.36 -25.50
CA ASN A 919 23.39 -10.45 -25.23
C ASN A 919 23.45 -10.89 -23.75
N SER A 920 22.81 -10.14 -22.85
CA SER A 920 22.91 -10.33 -21.40
C SER A 920 22.40 -11.70 -20.93
N GLY A 921 21.26 -12.14 -21.44
CA GLY A 921 20.68 -13.46 -21.11
C GLY A 921 21.56 -14.62 -21.55
N PHE A 922 22.20 -14.50 -22.71
CA PHE A 922 23.14 -15.50 -23.23
C PHE A 922 24.43 -15.56 -22.42
N LEU A 923 25.01 -14.40 -22.11
CA LEU A 923 26.21 -14.30 -21.28
C LEU A 923 25.95 -14.74 -19.82
N GLY A 924 24.69 -14.99 -19.46
CA GLY A 924 24.29 -15.30 -18.09
C GLY A 924 24.63 -14.15 -17.16
N VAL A 925 24.40 -12.91 -17.63
CA VAL A 925 24.68 -11.70 -16.84
C VAL A 925 23.70 -11.66 -15.68
N ASN A 926 24.19 -11.95 -14.49
CA ASN A 926 23.44 -11.87 -13.25
C ASN A 926 23.85 -10.62 -12.49
N ARG A 927 22.88 -10.01 -11.81
CA ARG A 927 23.09 -8.85 -10.95
C ARG A 927 22.85 -9.23 -9.50
N HIS A 928 23.82 -8.92 -8.65
CA HIS A 928 23.79 -9.20 -7.21
C HIS A 928 24.55 -8.07 -6.51
N GLU A 929 23.99 -7.45 -5.46
CA GLU A 929 24.65 -6.35 -4.73
C GLU A 929 25.19 -5.22 -5.67
N GLU A 930 24.35 -4.76 -6.60
CA GLU A 930 24.66 -3.75 -7.64
C GLU A 930 25.75 -4.09 -8.66
N GLN A 931 26.48 -5.19 -8.47
CA GLN A 931 27.53 -5.67 -9.36
C GLN A 931 26.96 -6.63 -10.40
N THR A 932 27.63 -6.74 -11.55
CA THR A 932 27.23 -7.62 -12.66
C THR A 932 28.31 -8.67 -12.93
N TRP A 933 27.89 -9.91 -13.10
CA TRP A 933 28.78 -11.03 -13.46
C TRP A 933 28.22 -11.76 -14.65
N PHE A 934 29.09 -12.18 -15.58
CA PHE A 934 28.72 -13.13 -16.62
C PHE A 934 29.11 -14.56 -16.21
N LEU A 935 28.38 -15.55 -16.73
CA LEU A 935 28.74 -16.96 -16.54
C LEU A 935 30.01 -17.29 -17.33
N ARG A 936 30.87 -18.11 -16.73
CA ARG A 936 32.11 -18.59 -17.37
C ARG A 936 31.81 -19.28 -18.69
N GLU A 937 30.78 -20.11 -18.70
CA GLU A 937 30.33 -20.90 -19.85
C GLU A 937 29.88 -19.97 -20.99
N GLY A 938 29.07 -18.95 -20.69
CA GLY A 938 28.59 -17.97 -21.67
C GLY A 938 29.73 -17.18 -22.31
N MET A 939 30.66 -16.67 -21.49
CA MET A 939 31.84 -15.94 -21.99
C MET A 939 32.77 -16.83 -22.83
N THR A 940 32.98 -18.07 -22.40
CA THR A 940 33.81 -19.04 -23.12
C THR A 940 33.19 -19.40 -24.47
N ALA A 941 31.86 -19.60 -24.51
CA ALA A 941 31.13 -19.87 -25.73
C ALA A 941 31.15 -18.68 -26.71
N LEU A 942 30.99 -17.45 -26.23
CA LEU A 942 31.09 -16.24 -27.06
C LEU A 942 32.47 -16.12 -27.71
N ALA A 943 33.53 -16.22 -26.91
CA ALA A 943 34.90 -16.09 -27.40
C ALA A 943 35.26 -17.22 -28.38
N GLY A 944 34.83 -18.46 -28.11
CA GLY A 944 35.02 -19.59 -29.00
C GLY A 944 34.28 -19.44 -30.33
N ALA A 945 33.03 -18.99 -30.29
CA ALA A 945 32.22 -18.74 -31.47
C ALA A 945 32.83 -17.65 -32.37
N ILE A 946 33.26 -16.53 -31.79
CA ILE A 946 33.93 -15.41 -32.51
C ILE A 946 35.28 -15.86 -33.09
N ALA A 947 36.03 -16.70 -32.38
CA ALA A 947 37.29 -17.26 -32.88
C ALA A 947 37.08 -18.14 -34.11
N LEU A 948 36.10 -19.04 -34.06
CA LEU A 948 35.75 -19.94 -35.17
C LEU A 948 35.23 -19.15 -36.37
N GLN A 949 34.37 -18.16 -36.15
CA GLN A 949 33.89 -17.26 -37.19
C GLN A 949 35.05 -16.54 -37.89
N ALA A 950 35.96 -15.92 -37.13
CA ALA A 950 37.10 -15.21 -37.71
C ALA A 950 38.00 -16.13 -38.54
N GLY A 951 38.26 -17.35 -38.06
CA GLY A 951 39.03 -18.36 -38.78
C GLY A 951 38.38 -18.78 -40.10
N ILE A 952 37.07 -18.97 -40.11
CA ILE A 952 36.33 -19.35 -41.33
C ILE A 952 36.25 -18.20 -42.34
N LEU A 953 36.05 -16.96 -41.88
CA LEU A 953 36.07 -15.77 -42.75
C LEU A 953 37.45 -15.59 -43.41
N GLN A 954 38.53 -15.78 -42.65
CA GLN A 954 39.90 -15.72 -43.17
C GLN A 954 40.17 -16.85 -44.19
N PHE A 955 39.81 -18.09 -43.86
CA PHE A 955 39.94 -19.22 -44.77
C PHE A 955 39.21 -19.01 -46.12
N ARG A 956 38.01 -18.42 -46.08
CA ARG A 956 37.25 -18.08 -47.30
C ARG A 956 37.88 -16.95 -48.11
N ALA A 957 38.55 -15.99 -47.46
CA ALA A 957 39.23 -14.88 -48.12
C ALA A 957 40.52 -15.33 -48.85
N ASP A 958 41.23 -16.33 -48.30
CA ASP A 958 42.56 -16.75 -48.78
C ASP A 958 42.56 -17.88 -49.83
N GLN A 959 41.39 -18.45 -50.16
CA GLN A 959 41.15 -19.52 -51.17
C GLN A 959 42.41 -20.34 -51.52
N GLY A 960 42.92 -21.09 -50.53
CA GLY A 960 43.90 -22.16 -50.72
C GLY A 960 45.38 -21.76 -50.76
N LYS A 961 45.78 -20.58 -50.29
CA LYS A 961 47.21 -20.27 -50.08
C LYS A 961 47.52 -19.96 -48.62
N GLU A 962 48.20 -20.93 -48.00
CA GLU A 962 48.63 -21.02 -46.59
C GLU A 962 47.58 -21.53 -45.60
N SER A 963 48.04 -22.33 -44.62
CA SER A 963 47.18 -22.85 -43.55
C SER A 963 46.50 -21.67 -42.85
N PRO A 964 45.18 -21.75 -42.64
CA PRO A 964 44.42 -20.72 -41.95
C PRO A 964 44.76 -20.78 -40.46
N THR A 965 45.92 -20.23 -40.12
CA THR A 965 46.16 -19.73 -38.77
C THR A 965 45.14 -18.62 -38.59
N ILE A 966 44.08 -18.86 -37.78
CA ILE A 966 43.32 -17.79 -37.12
C ILE A 966 44.39 -16.78 -36.74
N SER A 967 44.40 -15.57 -37.34
CA SER A 967 45.61 -14.73 -37.27
C SER A 967 46.15 -14.78 -35.85
N THR A 968 47.43 -15.16 -35.67
CA THR A 968 47.96 -15.51 -34.34
C THR A 968 47.65 -14.44 -33.28
N ALA A 969 47.50 -13.19 -33.74
CA ALA A 969 46.95 -12.06 -32.99
C ALA A 969 45.50 -12.26 -32.45
N ALA A 970 44.53 -12.68 -33.27
CA ALA A 970 43.14 -12.91 -32.85
C ALA A 970 42.99 -14.02 -31.80
N ALA A 971 43.67 -15.15 -32.02
CA ALA A 971 43.65 -16.27 -31.06
C ALA A 971 44.30 -15.89 -29.72
N GLU A 972 45.35 -15.08 -29.76
CA GLU A 972 46.04 -14.59 -28.57
C GLU A 972 45.24 -13.50 -27.85
N HIS A 973 44.61 -12.57 -28.57
CA HIS A 973 43.73 -11.55 -27.98
C HIS A 973 42.52 -12.17 -27.27
N LEU A 974 41.87 -13.17 -27.86
CA LEU A 974 40.72 -13.84 -27.23
C LEU A 974 41.14 -14.66 -26.00
N ARG A 975 42.32 -15.29 -26.02
CA ARG A 975 42.91 -15.94 -24.83
C ARG A 975 43.16 -14.93 -23.71
N GLN A 976 43.76 -13.80 -24.03
CA GLN A 976 44.04 -12.75 -23.05
C GLN A 976 42.73 -12.22 -22.44
N ARG A 977 41.65 -12.10 -23.22
CA ARG A 977 40.34 -11.71 -22.71
C ARG A 977 39.73 -12.75 -21.78
N LEU A 978 39.78 -14.04 -22.13
CA LEU A 978 39.32 -15.11 -21.25
C LEU A 978 40.13 -15.18 -19.94
N ALA A 979 41.45 -15.00 -20.03
CA ALA A 979 42.32 -14.93 -18.86
C ALA A 979 42.01 -13.70 -17.98
N ARG A 980 41.74 -12.54 -18.59
CA ARG A 980 41.31 -11.31 -17.89
C ARG A 980 39.96 -11.51 -17.20
N ALA A 981 38.97 -12.07 -17.90
CA ALA A 981 37.67 -12.40 -17.34
C ALA A 981 37.81 -13.32 -16.11
N ALA A 982 38.65 -14.35 -16.19
CA ALA A 982 38.94 -15.22 -15.04
C ALA A 982 39.65 -14.47 -13.90
N ALA A 983 40.61 -13.59 -14.21
CA ALA A 983 41.36 -12.81 -13.22
C ALA A 983 40.48 -11.83 -12.44
N VAL A 984 39.41 -11.29 -13.04
CA VAL A 984 38.44 -10.42 -12.36
C VAL A 984 37.25 -11.19 -11.76
N GLY A 985 37.29 -12.52 -11.76
CA GLY A 985 36.19 -13.35 -11.23
C GLY A 985 34.91 -13.23 -12.04
N TYR A 986 35.00 -13.01 -13.35
CA TYR A 986 33.88 -12.86 -14.30
C TYR A 986 32.95 -11.66 -14.01
N ARG A 987 33.44 -10.68 -13.25
CA ARG A 987 32.78 -9.39 -13.04
C ARG A 987 32.79 -8.55 -14.30
N LEU A 988 31.61 -8.21 -14.81
CA LEU A 988 31.41 -7.47 -16.05
C LEU A 988 31.96 -6.04 -15.94
N ASP A 989 31.65 -5.33 -14.86
CA ASP A 989 32.17 -3.99 -14.60
C ASP A 989 33.71 -3.94 -14.63
N LYS A 990 34.37 -4.84 -13.89
CA LYS A 990 35.83 -4.91 -13.82
C LYS A 990 36.48 -5.42 -15.10
N PHE A 991 35.79 -6.27 -15.85
CA PHE A 991 36.28 -6.75 -17.14
C PHE A 991 36.31 -5.61 -18.16
N LEU A 992 35.31 -4.73 -18.13
CA LEU A 992 35.16 -3.60 -19.04
C LEU A 992 36.12 -2.46 -18.72
N ASP A 993 36.40 -2.19 -17.44
CA ASP A 993 37.36 -1.17 -17.00
C ASP A 993 38.82 -1.44 -17.45
N LEU A 994 39.11 -2.68 -17.85
CA LEU A 994 40.43 -3.15 -18.30
C LEU A 994 40.49 -3.40 -19.82
N SER A 995 39.41 -3.09 -20.56
CA SER A 995 39.21 -3.46 -21.97
C SER A 995 39.62 -2.41 -22.99
#